data_AF-A0A7W1RZQ4-F1
#
_entry.id   AF-A0A7W1RZQ4-F1
#
_cell.length_a   1.000
_cell.length_b   1.000
_cell.length_c   1.000
_cell.angle_alpha   90.00
_cell.angle_beta   90.00
_cell.angle_gamma   90.00
#
_symmetry.space_group_name_H-M   'P 1'
#
loop_
_entity.id
_entity.type
_entity.pdbx_description
1 polymer ?
#
loop_
_entity_poly.entity_id
_entity_poly.type
_entity_poly.pdbx_seq_one_letter_code
_entity_poly.pdbx_strand_id
1 'polypeptide(L)'
;MESTIARIALACLMTACAPAGEAVVAGDFATGLTLGDGGWSAPTAIDERACRELAGQGVVALPTWWGDGPRPGAGQDFRVEVEFRDTATRPIRVEAFAGLPGRYELHRIGGLGDGAWRTALIPLPADMVMRLPGHDHTELVFSAPVGERIAFAHLRIVPGDAIADEARWGAETRAWVAQAQRDQRAEAALVAMESAQSAVLAEGSPPGAVAFVRPCWDPIRPASAPQAGETGVPLRLILARNEIESGQFGVHAHGVALADVSVALIAAPRRDDGLALGAEIELLTAEFAAVREDGDGRPRLAPQRLWPVHPVTIAADHSHLFWLTVAGDRTQPEPGVYHGAVSITAGGAAVAELPVEIVVAPLDLIGMDEAGLAMAGCVAGAVPAHEMAVMRRHNHNSINFWYSNFAPGIQRVSSSEFTLDFSVLDEVMRGAREGGITSVVWFLGGDPYGFPDTLHLERELYRCVVTGDGGMEGRKEYLRRAMAAPDALLPEIRGLYREWVAQVMAHARAAQWPELILTPYDEPAKWTQDRNHAKLLYYRDANGYEHIDKPRREDIAKTLDRLTREGIPFEELGTGGAGKWHKPHFEESCALIRAGDPDVRIYGSIHHGTEGLPFLDDVDVFCTNAIHENEALGDIVRAATPVAP
;
A
#
# COMPACT_ATOMS: atom_id res chain seq x y z
N MET A 1 -15.09 -32.31 -7.25
CA MET A 1 -14.65 -32.55 -5.86
C MET A 1 -14.09 -31.28 -5.21
N GLU A 2 -13.39 -30.43 -5.98
CA GLU A 2 -12.90 -29.11 -5.51
C GLU A 2 -13.99 -28.11 -5.07
N SER A 3 -15.20 -28.15 -5.65
CA SER A 3 -16.29 -27.23 -5.22
C SER A 3 -16.94 -27.60 -3.88
N THR A 4 -16.72 -28.83 -3.38
CA THR A 4 -17.26 -29.29 -2.09
C THR A 4 -16.30 -28.92 -0.95
N ILE A 5 -14.98 -28.96 -1.18
CA ILE A 5 -13.96 -28.63 -0.18
C ILE A 5 -13.94 -27.12 0.10
N ALA A 6 -14.09 -26.28 -0.93
CA ALA A 6 -14.22 -24.82 -0.74
C ALA A 6 -15.47 -24.43 0.09
N ARG A 7 -16.56 -25.21 0.00
CA ARG A 7 -17.78 -25.01 0.79
C ARG A 7 -17.63 -25.50 2.24
N ILE A 8 -16.83 -26.55 2.47
CA ILE A 8 -16.60 -27.12 3.80
C ILE A 8 -15.60 -26.28 4.60
N ALA A 9 -14.53 -25.78 3.97
CA ALA A 9 -13.57 -24.89 4.64
C ALA A 9 -14.22 -23.59 5.13
N LEU A 10 -15.19 -23.06 4.38
CA LEU A 10 -15.95 -21.86 4.78
C LEU A 10 -17.03 -22.14 5.83
N ALA A 11 -17.55 -23.38 5.91
CA ALA A 11 -18.52 -23.78 6.94
C ALA A 11 -17.85 -24.14 8.28
N CYS A 12 -16.59 -24.56 8.27
CA CYS A 12 -15.85 -24.97 9.47
C CYS A 12 -15.21 -23.82 10.27
N LEU A 13 -15.25 -22.58 9.77
CA LEU A 13 -14.83 -21.36 10.50
C LEU A 13 -15.93 -20.76 11.41
N MET A 14 -17.08 -21.45 11.55
CA MET A 14 -18.16 -21.11 12.49
C MET A 14 -17.82 -21.57 13.92
N THR A 15 -16.59 -21.32 14.38
CA THR A 15 -16.15 -21.56 15.76
C THR A 15 -17.00 -20.75 16.73
N ALA A 16 -17.40 -21.39 17.84
CA ALA A 16 -18.22 -20.80 18.89
C ALA A 16 -17.73 -19.39 19.26
N CYS A 17 -18.60 -18.38 19.05
CA CYS A 17 -18.31 -17.01 19.42
C CYS A 17 -17.89 -16.97 20.90
N ALA A 18 -16.75 -16.34 21.18
CA ALA A 18 -16.47 -15.84 22.53
C ALA A 18 -17.70 -15.05 23.04
N PRO A 19 -17.99 -15.04 24.34
CA PRO A 19 -19.12 -14.28 24.87
C PRO A 19 -19.02 -12.84 24.37
N ALA A 20 -20.08 -12.39 23.69
CA ALA A 20 -20.08 -11.07 23.06
C ALA A 20 -19.80 -10.01 24.11
N GLY A 21 -18.70 -9.26 23.94
CA GLY A 21 -18.48 -8.04 24.68
C GLY A 21 -19.69 -7.10 24.52
N GLU A 22 -19.92 -6.26 25.53
CA GLU A 22 -20.93 -5.22 25.43
C GLU A 22 -20.60 -4.31 24.23
N ALA A 23 -21.59 -4.10 23.35
CA ALA A 23 -21.39 -3.29 22.15
C ALA A 23 -21.29 -1.82 22.53
N VAL A 24 -20.25 -1.14 22.04
CA VAL A 24 -20.05 0.31 22.23
C VAL A 24 -20.91 1.13 21.27
N VAL A 25 -21.28 0.53 20.13
CA VAL A 25 -22.28 1.04 19.19
C VAL A 25 -23.12 -0.13 18.71
N ALA A 26 -24.44 0.05 18.62
CA ALA A 26 -25.34 -0.91 18.02
C ALA A 26 -26.53 -0.19 17.37
N GLY A 27 -26.99 -0.69 16.24
CA GLY A 27 -28.16 -0.13 15.58
C GLY A 27 -28.66 -0.96 14.40
N ASP A 28 -29.96 -0.84 14.13
CA ASP A 28 -30.61 -1.46 12.98
C ASP A 28 -30.50 -0.55 11.75
N PHE A 29 -30.17 -1.11 10.58
CA PHE A 29 -30.14 -0.33 9.34
C PHE A 29 -31.51 0.25 8.96
N ALA A 30 -32.60 -0.40 9.39
CA ALA A 30 -33.95 0.09 9.13
C ALA A 30 -34.26 1.41 9.86
N THR A 31 -33.87 1.52 11.14
CA THR A 31 -34.39 2.57 12.04
C THR A 31 -33.41 3.15 13.05
N GLY A 32 -32.27 2.50 13.30
CA GLY A 32 -31.36 2.83 14.41
C GLY A 32 -30.02 3.45 14.00
N LEU A 33 -29.65 3.41 12.72
CA LEU A 33 -28.40 3.99 12.22
C LEU A 33 -28.65 5.27 11.40
N THR A 34 -27.72 6.21 11.51
CA THR A 34 -27.69 7.39 10.63
C THR A 34 -27.03 7.01 9.31
N LEU A 35 -27.82 6.96 8.25
CA LEU A 35 -27.34 6.61 6.92
C LEU A 35 -27.14 7.89 6.11
N GLY A 36 -25.94 8.05 5.56
CA GLY A 36 -25.63 9.18 4.68
C GLY A 36 -26.29 9.04 3.31
N ASP A 37 -26.16 10.08 2.49
CA ASP A 37 -26.59 10.05 1.09
C ASP A 37 -25.88 8.89 0.36
N GLY A 38 -26.65 8.11 -0.40
CA GLY A 38 -26.09 6.96 -1.11
C GLY A 38 -27.12 5.91 -1.52
N GLY A 39 -26.60 4.73 -1.84
CA GLY A 39 -27.30 3.58 -2.41
C GLY A 39 -28.28 2.84 -1.50
N TRP A 40 -28.64 3.41 -0.34
CA TRP A 40 -29.53 2.77 0.63
C TRP A 40 -31.00 2.88 0.21
N SER A 41 -31.72 1.77 0.20
CA SER A 41 -33.17 1.75 -0.03
C SER A 41 -33.95 2.34 1.15
N ALA A 42 -35.26 2.56 0.96
CA ALA A 42 -36.18 2.70 2.08
C ALA A 42 -36.14 1.43 2.96
N PRO A 43 -36.50 1.55 4.26
CA PRO A 43 -36.64 0.38 5.14
C PRO A 43 -37.58 -0.66 4.54
N THR A 44 -37.21 -1.93 4.67
CA THR A 44 -37.99 -3.07 4.19
C THR A 44 -37.85 -4.26 5.16
N ALA A 45 -38.57 -5.34 4.90
CA ALA A 45 -38.42 -6.60 5.61
C ALA A 45 -38.13 -7.74 4.63
N ILE A 46 -37.08 -8.49 4.89
CA ILE A 46 -36.67 -9.66 4.10
C ILE A 46 -36.48 -10.81 5.07
N ASP A 47 -37.21 -11.92 4.86
CA ASP A 47 -37.20 -13.09 5.75
C ASP A 47 -37.45 -12.69 7.22
N GLU A 48 -38.45 -11.82 7.45
CA GLU A 48 -38.84 -11.27 8.77
C GLU A 48 -37.81 -10.35 9.45
N ARG A 49 -36.66 -10.08 8.81
CA ARG A 49 -35.67 -9.13 9.31
C ARG A 49 -35.91 -7.74 8.74
N ALA A 50 -36.07 -6.76 9.62
CA ALA A 50 -36.07 -5.35 9.25
C ALA A 50 -34.67 -4.97 8.73
N CYS A 51 -34.59 -4.45 7.51
CA CYS A 51 -33.33 -4.19 6.83
C CYS A 51 -33.44 -3.02 5.86
N ARG A 52 -32.30 -2.67 5.26
CA ARG A 52 -32.24 -1.87 4.02
C ARG A 52 -31.36 -2.58 3.02
N GLU A 53 -31.70 -2.42 1.75
CA GLU A 53 -30.86 -2.87 0.66
C GLU A 53 -29.87 -1.77 0.26
N LEU A 54 -28.67 -2.17 -0.13
CA LEU A 54 -27.64 -1.31 -0.67
C LEU A 54 -27.42 -1.60 -2.15
N ALA A 55 -27.43 -0.58 -3.00
CA ALA A 55 -27.02 -0.63 -4.39
C ALA A 55 -25.89 0.38 -4.66
N GLY A 56 -24.70 -0.08 -5.06
CA GLY A 56 -23.52 0.78 -5.16
C GLY A 56 -22.94 1.10 -3.79
N GLN A 57 -22.69 2.37 -3.49
CA GLN A 57 -22.01 2.80 -2.27
C GLN A 57 -22.98 3.39 -1.24
N GLY A 58 -22.80 3.04 0.03
CA GLY A 58 -23.63 3.51 1.14
C GLY A 58 -22.80 3.85 2.36
N VAL A 59 -23.04 5.02 2.93
CA VAL A 59 -22.34 5.54 4.12
C VAL A 59 -23.19 5.29 5.37
N VAL A 60 -22.53 4.88 6.45
CA VAL A 60 -23.11 4.77 7.80
C VAL A 60 -22.32 5.70 8.71
N ALA A 61 -22.97 6.75 9.20
CA ALA A 61 -22.40 7.68 10.18
C ALA A 61 -22.60 7.12 11.59
N LEU A 62 -21.52 7.03 12.36
CA LEU A 62 -21.48 6.40 13.67
C LEU A 62 -20.95 7.39 14.71
N PRO A 63 -21.64 7.59 15.85
CA PRO A 63 -21.15 8.50 16.88
C PRO A 63 -19.77 8.06 17.36
N THR A 64 -18.87 8.98 17.69
CA THR A 64 -17.58 8.56 18.26
C THR A 64 -17.79 8.02 19.68
N TRP A 65 -17.34 6.79 19.93
CA TRP A 65 -17.50 6.10 21.23
C TRP A 65 -16.24 6.13 22.12
N TRP A 66 -15.16 6.76 21.64
CA TRP A 66 -13.85 6.79 22.31
C TRP A 66 -13.52 8.14 22.96
N GLY A 67 -14.51 9.01 23.16
CA GLY A 67 -14.32 10.33 23.79
C GLY A 67 -13.95 11.44 22.79
N ASP A 68 -13.28 12.49 23.26
CA ASP A 68 -13.06 13.74 22.50
C ASP A 68 -11.86 13.69 21.54
N GLY A 69 -11.06 12.64 21.58
CA GLY A 69 -9.92 12.47 20.69
C GLY A 69 -10.30 12.23 19.22
N PRO A 70 -9.38 12.49 18.29
CA PRO A 70 -9.60 12.21 16.87
C PRO A 70 -9.72 10.71 16.58
N ARG A 71 -9.16 9.85 17.43
CA ARG A 71 -9.14 8.39 17.29
C ARG A 71 -9.32 7.70 18.64
N PRO A 72 -9.65 6.39 18.63
CA PRO A 72 -9.46 5.56 19.82
C PRO A 72 -8.01 5.62 20.35
N GLY A 73 -7.85 5.39 21.64
CA GLY A 73 -6.52 5.29 22.24
C GLY A 73 -5.75 4.06 21.72
N ALA A 74 -4.42 4.11 21.81
CA ALA A 74 -3.58 2.98 21.41
C ALA A 74 -3.99 1.68 22.15
N GLY A 75 -4.11 0.59 21.40
CA GLY A 75 -4.56 -0.72 21.90
C GLY A 75 -6.07 -0.85 22.13
N GLN A 76 -6.87 0.17 21.79
CA GLN A 76 -8.33 0.07 21.78
C GLN A 76 -8.84 -0.38 20.41
N ASP A 77 -8.53 -1.62 20.05
CA ASP A 77 -9.00 -2.20 18.79
C ASP A 77 -10.45 -2.66 18.93
N PHE A 78 -11.20 -2.51 17.85
CA PHE A 78 -12.60 -2.89 17.77
C PHE A 78 -12.83 -3.87 16.64
N ARG A 79 -14.04 -4.41 16.60
CA ARG A 79 -14.56 -5.21 15.50
C ARG A 79 -15.97 -4.76 15.17
N VAL A 80 -16.26 -4.64 13.88
CA VAL A 80 -17.60 -4.40 13.38
C VAL A 80 -18.27 -5.74 13.09
N GLU A 81 -19.42 -5.99 13.71
CA GLU A 81 -20.28 -7.12 13.42
C GLU A 81 -21.46 -6.65 12.57
N VAL A 82 -21.59 -7.18 11.36
CA VAL A 82 -22.62 -6.75 10.41
C VAL A 82 -23.46 -7.93 9.97
N GLU A 83 -24.76 -7.91 10.28
CA GLU A 83 -25.71 -8.89 9.78
C GLU A 83 -26.21 -8.47 8.38
N PHE A 84 -25.96 -9.33 7.39
CA PHE A 84 -26.31 -9.08 6.00
C PHE A 84 -26.80 -10.36 5.32
N ARG A 85 -27.53 -10.21 4.21
CA ARG A 85 -27.93 -11.31 3.33
C ARG A 85 -26.95 -11.41 2.17
N ASP A 86 -26.27 -12.54 2.04
CA ASP A 86 -25.24 -12.74 1.01
C ASP A 86 -25.84 -13.09 -0.36
N THR A 87 -26.48 -12.10 -0.97
CA THR A 87 -26.93 -12.14 -2.36
C THR A 87 -25.82 -11.75 -3.34
N ALA A 88 -24.65 -11.35 -2.83
CA ALA A 88 -23.57 -10.83 -3.65
C ALA A 88 -22.85 -11.98 -4.38
N THR A 89 -22.55 -11.82 -5.66
CA THR A 89 -21.70 -12.78 -6.39
C THR A 89 -20.22 -12.46 -6.32
N ARG A 90 -19.90 -11.27 -5.80
CA ARG A 90 -18.55 -10.79 -5.52
C ARG A 90 -18.51 -10.19 -4.12
N PRO A 91 -17.36 -10.22 -3.43
CA PRO A 91 -17.25 -9.64 -2.10
C PRO A 91 -17.60 -8.15 -2.07
N ILE A 92 -18.35 -7.75 -1.04
CA ILE A 92 -18.70 -6.36 -0.72
C ILE A 92 -17.50 -5.73 -0.04
N ARG A 93 -17.09 -4.54 -0.46
CA ARG A 93 -15.99 -3.81 0.18
C ARG A 93 -16.49 -3.03 1.39
N VAL A 94 -15.78 -3.11 2.51
CA VAL A 94 -16.04 -2.34 3.72
C VAL A 94 -14.86 -1.41 3.98
N GLU A 95 -15.14 -0.12 4.13
CA GLU A 95 -14.14 0.93 4.28
C GLU A 95 -14.47 1.78 5.52
N ALA A 96 -13.46 2.40 6.13
CA ALA A 96 -13.65 3.38 7.20
C ALA A 96 -13.01 4.73 6.83
N PHE A 97 -13.58 5.81 7.38
CA PHE A 97 -12.85 7.06 7.44
C PHE A 97 -11.74 6.95 8.49
N ALA A 98 -10.50 6.94 8.02
CA ALA A 98 -9.31 6.74 8.84
C ALA A 98 -8.41 7.98 8.90
N GLY A 99 -8.87 9.16 8.44
CA GLY A 99 -7.98 10.33 8.33
C GLY A 99 -6.79 10.11 7.38
N LEU A 100 -6.90 9.12 6.51
CA LEU A 100 -5.98 8.88 5.41
C LEU A 100 -6.65 9.44 4.14
N PRO A 101 -5.94 9.65 3.03
CA PRO A 101 -6.54 10.17 1.81
C PRO A 101 -7.74 9.32 1.36
N GLY A 102 -8.94 9.87 1.54
CA GLY A 102 -10.19 9.17 1.29
C GLY A 102 -10.62 8.22 2.43
N ARG A 103 -11.00 7.00 2.06
CA ARG A 103 -11.46 5.95 2.97
C ARG A 103 -10.54 4.75 2.78
N TYR A 104 -10.27 4.02 3.86
CA TYR A 104 -9.37 2.86 3.82
C TYR A 104 -10.18 1.56 3.86
N GLU A 105 -9.83 0.60 3.00
CA GLU A 105 -10.48 -0.71 2.95
C GLU A 105 -10.08 -1.53 4.19
N LEU A 106 -11.05 -1.90 5.02
CA LEU A 106 -10.83 -2.73 6.21
C LEU A 106 -10.92 -4.22 5.86
N HIS A 107 -11.92 -4.59 5.07
CA HIS A 107 -12.20 -5.98 4.73
C HIS A 107 -13.13 -6.10 3.52
N ARG A 108 -13.27 -7.33 3.02
CA ARG A 108 -14.33 -7.71 2.08
C ARG A 108 -15.17 -8.85 2.64
N ILE A 109 -16.49 -8.74 2.47
CA ILE A 109 -17.46 -9.66 3.08
C ILE A 109 -18.41 -10.26 2.02
N GLY A 110 -18.90 -11.48 2.26
CA GLY A 110 -19.84 -12.16 1.37
C GLY A 110 -19.24 -12.59 0.03
N GLY A 111 -20.07 -12.66 -1.00
CA GLY A 111 -19.68 -13.03 -2.36
C GLY A 111 -20.06 -14.47 -2.74
N LEU A 112 -20.78 -15.20 -1.90
CA LEU A 112 -21.23 -16.56 -2.22
C LEU A 112 -22.49 -16.60 -3.07
N GLY A 113 -23.31 -15.55 -2.99
CA GLY A 113 -24.55 -15.41 -3.74
C GLY A 113 -25.60 -16.47 -3.39
N ASP A 114 -25.56 -17.00 -2.17
CA ASP A 114 -26.47 -18.05 -1.71
C ASP A 114 -27.74 -17.52 -1.03
N GLY A 115 -27.81 -16.20 -0.83
CA GLY A 115 -28.96 -15.52 -0.22
C GLY A 115 -29.13 -15.84 1.27
N ALA A 116 -28.14 -16.45 1.92
CA ALA A 116 -28.18 -16.74 3.35
C ALA A 116 -27.87 -15.49 4.18
N TRP A 117 -28.53 -15.38 5.33
CA TRP A 117 -28.19 -14.36 6.33
C TRP A 117 -26.94 -14.78 7.10
N ARG A 118 -26.00 -13.84 7.23
CA ARG A 118 -24.67 -14.06 7.81
C ARG A 118 -24.30 -12.86 8.68
N THR A 119 -23.40 -13.06 9.63
CA THR A 119 -22.74 -11.99 10.36
C THR A 119 -21.29 -11.92 9.90
N ALA A 120 -20.91 -10.80 9.28
CA ALA A 120 -19.51 -10.52 8.98
C ALA A 120 -18.82 -9.91 10.19
N LEU A 121 -17.54 -10.21 10.35
CA LEU A 121 -16.70 -9.79 11.47
C LEU A 121 -15.48 -9.01 10.94
N ILE A 122 -15.63 -7.69 10.82
CA ILE A 122 -14.66 -6.81 10.18
C ILE A 122 -13.73 -6.20 11.24
N PRO A 123 -12.39 -6.35 11.13
CA PRO A 123 -11.47 -5.71 12.06
C PRO A 123 -11.57 -4.18 11.94
N LEU A 124 -11.51 -3.48 13.06
CA LEU A 124 -11.48 -2.01 13.13
C LEU A 124 -10.36 -1.56 14.10
N PRO A 125 -9.09 -1.62 13.65
CA PRO A 125 -7.96 -1.15 14.44
C PRO A 125 -8.09 0.33 14.82
N ALA A 126 -7.53 0.72 15.97
CA ALA A 126 -7.61 2.08 16.50
C ALA A 126 -7.04 3.15 15.53
N ASP A 127 -6.01 2.82 14.76
CA ASP A 127 -5.36 3.70 13.78
C ASP A 127 -6.04 3.72 12.40
N MET A 128 -7.08 2.90 12.22
CA MET A 128 -7.83 2.71 10.98
C MET A 128 -9.25 3.29 11.04
N VAL A 129 -9.53 4.05 12.10
CA VAL A 129 -10.76 4.83 12.27
C VAL A 129 -10.42 6.20 12.84
N MET A 130 -11.10 7.23 12.36
CA MET A 130 -10.94 8.59 12.83
C MET A 130 -12.30 9.30 12.87
N ARG A 131 -12.44 10.29 13.75
CA ARG A 131 -13.51 11.27 13.72
C ARG A 131 -13.38 12.14 12.47
N LEU A 132 -14.50 12.39 11.78
CA LEU A 132 -14.52 13.36 10.70
C LEU A 132 -14.21 14.78 11.24
N PRO A 133 -13.26 15.52 10.62
CA PRO A 133 -12.94 16.88 11.05
C PRO A 133 -14.18 17.79 11.11
N GLY A 134 -14.38 18.46 12.24
CA GLY A 134 -15.55 19.34 12.46
C GLY A 134 -16.86 18.62 12.82
N HIS A 135 -16.84 17.31 12.99
CA HIS A 135 -18.02 16.49 13.31
C HIS A 135 -17.82 15.67 14.59
N ASP A 136 -18.91 15.13 15.14
CA ASP A 136 -18.96 14.27 16.34
C ASP A 136 -19.09 12.77 16.02
N HIS A 137 -18.88 12.41 14.75
CA HIS A 137 -19.04 11.05 14.24
C HIS A 137 -17.87 10.62 13.36
N THR A 138 -17.81 9.32 13.10
CA THR A 138 -16.98 8.66 12.08
C THR A 138 -17.88 8.02 11.03
N GLU A 139 -17.29 7.44 9.99
CA GLU A 139 -18.01 6.78 8.91
C GLU A 139 -17.48 5.38 8.64
N LEU A 140 -18.41 4.46 8.40
CA LEU A 140 -18.18 3.22 7.67
C LEU A 140 -18.86 3.31 6.31
N VAL A 141 -18.25 2.68 5.31
CA VAL A 141 -18.76 2.63 3.95
C VAL A 141 -18.81 1.21 3.45
N PHE A 142 -19.95 0.89 2.86
CA PHE A 142 -20.20 -0.37 2.20
C PHE A 142 -20.31 -0.10 0.71
N SER A 143 -19.57 -0.87 -0.10
CA SER A 143 -19.62 -0.77 -1.56
C SER A 143 -20.03 -2.11 -2.15
N ALA A 144 -21.29 -2.21 -2.56
CA ALA A 144 -21.83 -3.37 -3.26
C ALA A 144 -21.30 -3.43 -4.70
N PRO A 145 -21.09 -4.64 -5.27
CA PRO A 145 -20.71 -4.77 -6.67
C PRO A 145 -21.74 -4.14 -7.61
N VAL A 146 -21.27 -3.60 -8.74
CA VAL A 146 -22.15 -2.95 -9.74
C VAL A 146 -23.28 -3.89 -10.16
N GLY A 147 -24.52 -3.42 -10.07
CA GLY A 147 -25.72 -4.16 -10.45
C GLY A 147 -26.29 -5.07 -9.37
N GLU A 148 -25.63 -5.20 -8.22
CA GLU A 148 -26.06 -6.06 -7.12
C GLU A 148 -26.76 -5.25 -6.01
N ARG A 149 -27.68 -5.90 -5.29
CA ARG A 149 -28.41 -5.33 -4.15
C ARG A 149 -28.27 -6.24 -2.94
N ILE A 150 -27.76 -5.70 -1.84
CA ILE A 150 -27.43 -6.47 -0.65
C ILE A 150 -28.24 -5.96 0.54
N ALA A 151 -28.94 -6.84 1.24
CA ALA A 151 -29.70 -6.47 2.43
C ALA A 151 -28.84 -6.47 3.68
N PHE A 152 -28.90 -5.40 4.47
CA PHE A 152 -28.22 -5.24 5.76
C PHE A 152 -29.26 -5.04 6.86
N ALA A 153 -29.19 -5.83 7.93
CA ALA A 153 -30.15 -5.81 9.03
C ALA A 153 -29.61 -5.04 10.24
N HIS A 154 -28.44 -5.44 10.75
CA HIS A 154 -27.94 -4.97 12.03
C HIS A 154 -26.42 -4.68 11.97
N LEU A 155 -25.97 -3.69 12.72
CA LEU A 155 -24.56 -3.37 12.91
C LEU A 155 -24.25 -3.22 14.41
N ARG A 156 -23.13 -3.81 14.83
CA ARG A 156 -22.55 -3.62 16.17
C ARG A 156 -21.07 -3.32 16.06
N ILE A 157 -20.57 -2.55 17.01
CA ILE A 157 -19.15 -2.38 17.27
C ILE A 157 -18.88 -2.91 18.65
N VAL A 158 -17.96 -3.86 18.74
CA VAL A 158 -17.54 -4.51 19.98
C VAL A 158 -16.03 -4.39 20.13
N PRO A 159 -15.48 -4.47 21.36
CA PRO A 159 -14.04 -4.63 21.54
C PRO A 159 -13.51 -5.82 20.73
N GLY A 160 -12.37 -5.63 20.08
CA GLY A 160 -11.70 -6.67 19.30
C GLY A 160 -10.88 -7.62 20.18
N ASP A 161 -10.57 -8.78 19.63
CA ASP A 161 -9.54 -9.70 20.13
C ASP A 161 -8.50 -9.83 19.03
N ALA A 162 -7.41 -9.07 19.13
CA ALA A 162 -6.43 -8.95 18.06
C ALA A 162 -5.93 -10.31 17.54
N ILE A 163 -5.68 -11.28 18.44
CA ILE A 163 -5.16 -12.60 18.08
C ILE A 163 -6.22 -13.40 17.34
N ALA A 164 -7.43 -13.48 17.89
CA ALA A 164 -8.51 -14.26 17.28
C ALA A 164 -9.02 -13.61 15.98
N ASP A 165 -9.07 -12.28 15.96
CA ASP A 165 -9.55 -11.50 14.83
C ASP A 165 -8.57 -11.54 13.66
N GLU A 166 -7.26 -11.45 13.90
CA GLU A 166 -6.23 -11.58 12.85
C GLU A 166 -6.25 -12.96 12.20
N ALA A 167 -6.29 -14.03 13.00
CA ALA A 167 -6.34 -15.40 12.49
C ALA A 167 -7.57 -15.64 11.61
N ARG A 168 -8.75 -15.16 12.04
CA ARG A 168 -9.99 -15.23 11.25
C ARG A 168 -9.90 -14.38 10.00
N TRP A 169 -9.51 -13.11 10.12
CA TRP A 169 -9.39 -12.18 9.00
C TRP A 169 -8.46 -12.70 7.92
N GLY A 170 -7.32 -13.28 8.30
CA GLY A 170 -6.39 -13.89 7.36
C GLY A 170 -7.02 -15.08 6.62
N ALA A 171 -7.76 -15.95 7.33
CA ALA A 171 -8.44 -17.09 6.72
C ALA A 171 -9.55 -16.65 5.74
N GLU A 172 -10.40 -15.71 6.15
CA GLU A 172 -11.44 -15.13 5.30
C GLU A 172 -10.85 -14.42 4.08
N THR A 173 -9.75 -13.68 4.27
CA THR A 173 -9.07 -12.96 3.20
C THR A 173 -8.56 -13.89 2.12
N ARG A 174 -7.83 -14.95 2.51
CA ARG A 174 -7.35 -15.96 1.58
C ARG A 174 -8.51 -16.65 0.84
N ALA A 175 -9.62 -16.92 1.53
CA ALA A 175 -10.79 -17.55 0.93
C ALA A 175 -11.44 -16.68 -0.15
N TRP A 176 -11.71 -15.41 0.13
CA TRP A 176 -12.33 -14.53 -0.87
C TRP A 176 -11.36 -14.20 -2.02
N VAL A 177 -10.05 -14.07 -1.77
CA VAL A 177 -9.04 -13.87 -2.83
C VAL A 177 -9.02 -15.07 -3.77
N ALA A 178 -8.99 -16.30 -3.22
CA ALA A 178 -9.03 -17.52 -4.02
C ALA A 178 -10.29 -17.62 -4.87
N GLN A 179 -11.44 -17.19 -4.35
CA GLN A 179 -12.68 -17.12 -5.12
C GLN A 179 -12.62 -16.04 -6.22
N ALA A 180 -12.23 -14.82 -5.88
CA ALA A 180 -12.20 -13.69 -6.79
C ALA A 180 -11.21 -13.90 -7.95
N GLN A 181 -10.13 -14.64 -7.73
CA GLN A 181 -9.13 -14.95 -8.73
C GLN A 181 -9.27 -16.35 -9.34
N ARG A 182 -10.36 -17.09 -9.09
CA ARG A 182 -10.49 -18.51 -9.49
C ARG A 182 -10.13 -18.75 -10.96
N ASP A 183 -10.75 -18.01 -11.86
CA ASP A 183 -10.57 -18.21 -13.31
C ASP A 183 -9.17 -17.79 -13.76
N GLN A 184 -8.65 -16.69 -13.21
CA GLN A 184 -7.30 -16.20 -13.51
C GLN A 184 -6.22 -17.16 -12.97
N ARG A 185 -6.43 -17.76 -11.79
CA ARG A 185 -5.55 -18.77 -11.22
C ARG A 185 -5.57 -20.07 -12.03
N ALA A 186 -6.74 -20.47 -12.55
CA ALA A 186 -6.84 -21.63 -13.44
C ALA A 186 -6.04 -21.41 -14.74
N GLU A 187 -6.18 -20.24 -15.36
CA GLU A 187 -5.37 -19.86 -16.54
C GLU A 187 -3.88 -19.81 -16.20
N ALA A 188 -3.51 -19.18 -15.08
CA ALA A 188 -2.13 -19.05 -14.64
C ALA A 188 -1.48 -20.40 -14.28
N ALA A 189 -2.26 -21.35 -13.77
CA ALA A 189 -1.79 -22.71 -13.49
C ALA A 189 -1.39 -23.45 -14.78
N LEU A 190 -2.12 -23.26 -15.88
CA LEU A 190 -1.74 -23.82 -17.18
C LEU A 190 -0.40 -23.25 -17.65
N VAL A 191 -0.18 -21.94 -17.51
CA VAL A 191 1.10 -21.29 -17.82
C VAL A 191 2.23 -21.81 -16.92
N ALA A 192 1.95 -22.06 -15.65
CA ALA A 192 2.90 -22.66 -14.72
C ALA A 192 3.32 -24.07 -15.19
N MET A 193 2.37 -24.91 -15.66
CA MET A 193 2.67 -26.25 -16.18
C MET A 193 3.57 -26.22 -17.42
N GLU A 194 3.42 -25.23 -18.31
CA GLU A 194 4.29 -25.05 -19.48
C GLU A 194 5.75 -24.75 -19.11
N SER A 195 5.99 -24.23 -17.90
CA SER A 195 7.30 -23.84 -17.38
C SER A 195 7.75 -24.69 -16.19
N ALA A 196 7.09 -25.83 -15.97
CA ALA A 196 7.40 -26.75 -14.87
C ALA A 196 8.83 -27.29 -14.99
N GLN A 197 9.60 -27.12 -13.91
CA GLN A 197 10.93 -27.69 -13.79
C GLN A 197 10.82 -29.19 -13.53
N SER A 198 11.72 -29.98 -14.11
CA SER A 198 11.87 -31.38 -13.71
C SER A 198 12.67 -31.47 -12.42
N ALA A 199 12.20 -32.28 -11.47
CA ALA A 199 12.92 -32.50 -10.21
C ALA A 199 14.20 -33.33 -10.47
N VAL A 200 15.32 -32.89 -9.92
CA VAL A 200 16.59 -33.63 -9.90
C VAL A 200 16.74 -34.25 -8.52
N LEU A 201 16.27 -35.50 -8.39
CA LEU A 201 16.30 -36.27 -7.15
C LEU A 201 17.24 -37.47 -7.26
N ALA A 202 17.56 -38.09 -6.13
CA ALA A 202 18.29 -39.36 -6.12
C ALA A 202 17.49 -40.45 -6.86
N GLU A 203 18.18 -41.34 -7.55
CA GLU A 203 17.52 -42.45 -8.24
C GLU A 203 16.73 -43.31 -7.24
N GLY A 204 15.45 -43.54 -7.54
CA GLY A 204 14.55 -44.31 -6.67
C GLY A 204 13.96 -43.54 -5.48
N SER A 205 14.06 -42.21 -5.45
CA SER A 205 13.33 -41.39 -4.47
C SER A 205 11.83 -41.76 -4.46
N PRO A 206 11.25 -42.08 -3.28
CA PRO A 206 9.84 -42.44 -3.20
C PRO A 206 8.94 -41.23 -3.44
N PRO A 207 7.72 -41.41 -3.96
CA PRO A 207 6.72 -40.34 -4.01
C PRO A 207 6.44 -39.77 -2.61
N GLY A 208 6.32 -38.45 -2.50
CA GLY A 208 6.08 -37.78 -1.23
C GLY A 208 6.55 -36.33 -1.19
N ALA A 209 6.69 -35.79 0.01
CA ALA A 209 7.20 -34.45 0.23
C ALA A 209 8.72 -34.40 0.12
N VAL A 210 9.24 -33.48 -0.69
CA VAL A 210 10.67 -33.20 -0.81
C VAL A 210 10.91 -31.74 -0.44
N ALA A 211 11.62 -31.52 0.67
CA ALA A 211 12.10 -30.20 1.05
C ALA A 211 13.32 -29.81 0.23
N PHE A 212 13.38 -28.56 -0.23
CA PHE A 212 14.54 -28.03 -0.95
C PHE A 212 14.73 -26.54 -0.66
N VAL A 213 15.98 -26.07 -0.77
CA VAL A 213 16.35 -24.68 -0.48
C VAL A 213 16.78 -23.96 -1.75
N ARG A 214 16.57 -22.65 -1.77
CA ARG A 214 16.97 -21.78 -2.88
C ARG A 214 17.27 -20.38 -2.37
N PRO A 215 18.22 -19.63 -2.97
CA PRO A 215 18.47 -18.24 -2.57
C PRO A 215 17.22 -17.37 -2.72
N CYS A 216 16.97 -16.45 -1.79
CA CYS A 216 15.72 -15.65 -1.73
C CYS A 216 15.44 -14.78 -2.97
N TRP A 217 16.45 -14.44 -3.77
CA TRP A 217 16.30 -13.70 -5.02
C TRP A 217 15.84 -14.54 -6.23
N ASP A 218 15.82 -15.88 -6.11
CA ASP A 218 15.22 -16.78 -7.11
C ASP A 218 13.94 -17.42 -6.54
N PRO A 219 12.78 -16.73 -6.60
CA PRO A 219 11.59 -17.12 -5.86
C PRO A 219 11.08 -18.49 -6.28
N ILE A 220 10.79 -19.34 -5.29
CA ILE A 220 10.15 -20.63 -5.52
C ILE A 220 8.71 -20.40 -5.98
N ARG A 221 8.35 -20.99 -7.11
CA ARG A 221 7.03 -20.89 -7.74
C ARG A 221 6.35 -22.27 -7.73
N PRO A 222 5.04 -22.35 -8.02
CA PRO A 222 4.36 -23.64 -8.12
C PRO A 222 4.99 -24.59 -9.13
N ALA A 223 5.56 -24.03 -10.21
CA ALA A 223 6.28 -24.74 -11.26
C ALA A 223 7.75 -25.07 -10.92
N SER A 224 8.29 -24.56 -9.81
CA SER A 224 9.67 -24.88 -9.40
C SER A 224 9.75 -26.34 -8.94
N ALA A 225 10.92 -26.95 -9.11
CA ALA A 225 11.22 -28.28 -8.59
C ALA A 225 12.65 -28.31 -8.06
N PRO A 226 12.98 -29.21 -7.12
CA PRO A 226 14.33 -29.33 -6.58
C PRO A 226 15.36 -29.59 -7.68
N GLN A 227 16.46 -28.85 -7.67
CA GLN A 227 17.60 -29.00 -8.57
C GLN A 227 18.80 -29.62 -7.86
N ALA A 228 19.85 -29.93 -8.63
CA ALA A 228 21.07 -30.53 -8.08
C ALA A 228 21.67 -29.66 -6.97
N GLY A 229 21.83 -30.24 -5.77
CA GLY A 229 22.38 -29.56 -4.59
C GLY A 229 21.36 -28.78 -3.75
N GLU A 230 20.07 -28.76 -4.12
CA GLU A 230 19.04 -28.06 -3.34
C GLU A 230 18.38 -28.94 -2.27
N THR A 231 18.52 -30.27 -2.34
CA THR A 231 17.93 -31.23 -1.39
C THR A 231 18.96 -31.79 -0.41
N GLY A 232 18.51 -32.16 0.79
CA GLY A 232 19.37 -32.75 1.83
C GLY A 232 20.41 -31.78 2.42
N VAL A 233 20.29 -30.49 2.12
CA VAL A 233 21.14 -29.41 2.65
C VAL A 233 20.33 -28.51 3.58
N PRO A 234 20.99 -27.85 4.56
CA PRO A 234 20.28 -26.95 5.46
C PRO A 234 19.82 -25.68 4.75
N LEU A 235 18.68 -25.12 5.20
CA LEU A 235 18.41 -23.71 4.99
C LEU A 235 19.40 -22.91 5.83
N ARG A 236 20.35 -22.26 5.16
CA ARG A 236 21.45 -21.53 5.81
C ARG A 236 21.19 -20.03 5.79
N LEU A 237 21.16 -19.42 6.96
CA LEU A 237 21.06 -17.98 7.16
C LEU A 237 22.31 -17.47 7.86
N ILE A 238 22.78 -16.29 7.45
CA ILE A 238 23.92 -15.62 8.07
C ILE A 238 23.43 -14.23 8.46
N LEU A 239 23.42 -13.94 9.75
CA LEU A 239 23.00 -12.64 10.27
C LEU A 239 24.08 -12.01 11.15
N ALA A 240 24.19 -10.69 11.08
CA ALA A 240 24.76 -9.85 12.12
C ALA A 240 23.84 -9.83 13.36
N ARG A 241 24.36 -9.31 14.47
CA ARG A 241 23.50 -8.85 15.56
C ARG A 241 22.75 -7.59 15.10
N ASN A 242 21.54 -7.38 15.63
CA ASN A 242 20.65 -6.28 15.23
C ASN A 242 20.23 -6.33 13.75
N GLU A 243 20.13 -7.53 13.18
CA GLU A 243 19.69 -7.74 11.79
C GLU A 243 18.40 -8.59 11.75
N ILE A 244 17.61 -8.34 10.71
CA ILE A 244 16.49 -9.19 10.29
C ILE A 244 16.92 -9.88 9.00
N GLU A 245 17.19 -11.18 9.08
CA GLU A 245 17.62 -11.99 7.94
C GLU A 245 16.52 -12.96 7.54
N SER A 246 16.41 -13.24 6.24
CA SER A 246 15.32 -14.05 5.69
C SER A 246 15.80 -15.11 4.71
N GLY A 247 15.16 -16.27 4.75
CA GLY A 247 15.36 -17.36 3.79
C GLY A 247 14.07 -17.91 3.25
N GLN A 248 14.17 -18.57 2.09
CA GLN A 248 13.08 -19.34 1.53
C GLN A 248 13.43 -20.82 1.40
N PHE A 249 12.40 -21.65 1.46
CA PHE A 249 12.48 -23.06 1.10
C PHE A 249 11.18 -23.51 0.45
N GLY A 250 11.26 -24.60 -0.30
CA GLY A 250 10.14 -25.18 -1.01
C GLY A 250 9.80 -26.55 -0.46
N VAL A 251 8.51 -26.90 -0.51
CA VAL A 251 8.04 -28.27 -0.39
C VAL A 251 7.53 -28.70 -1.75
N HIS A 252 8.20 -29.67 -2.37
CA HIS A 252 7.81 -30.26 -3.64
C HIS A 252 7.04 -31.56 -3.40
N ALA A 253 5.90 -31.72 -4.06
CA ALA A 253 5.01 -32.88 -3.95
C ALA A 253 5.34 -33.93 -5.02
N HIS A 254 6.45 -34.65 -4.85
CA HIS A 254 6.99 -35.58 -5.84
C HIS A 254 6.05 -36.76 -6.11
N GLY A 255 5.53 -36.89 -7.33
CA GLY A 255 4.72 -38.03 -7.79
C GLY A 255 3.37 -38.23 -7.09
N VAL A 256 3.03 -37.45 -6.07
CA VAL A 256 1.78 -37.53 -5.32
C VAL A 256 1.40 -36.16 -4.77
N ALA A 257 0.13 -35.78 -4.88
CA ALA A 257 -0.38 -34.55 -4.29
C ALA A 257 -0.35 -34.62 -2.76
N LEU A 258 -0.07 -33.48 -2.11
CA LEU A 258 -0.03 -33.34 -0.66
C LEU A 258 -1.18 -32.44 -0.20
N ALA A 259 -1.99 -32.93 0.73
CA ALA A 259 -3.06 -32.16 1.36
C ALA A 259 -2.63 -31.64 2.73
N ASP A 260 -3.16 -30.48 3.12
CA ASP A 260 -2.97 -29.86 4.44
C ASP A 260 -1.48 -29.76 4.84
N VAL A 261 -0.64 -29.33 3.90
CA VAL A 261 0.79 -29.13 4.13
C VAL A 261 1.02 -27.94 5.03
N SER A 262 1.67 -28.15 6.17
CA SER A 262 2.02 -27.11 7.13
C SER A 262 3.46 -27.29 7.64
N VAL A 263 4.07 -26.20 8.11
CA VAL A 263 5.47 -26.18 8.58
C VAL A 263 5.56 -25.64 10.01
N ALA A 264 6.49 -26.18 10.79
CA ALA A 264 6.76 -25.68 12.14
C ALA A 264 8.22 -25.96 12.53
N LEU A 265 8.80 -25.12 13.39
CA LEU A 265 10.08 -25.45 14.02
C LEU A 265 9.90 -26.63 14.98
N ILE A 266 10.79 -27.63 14.90
CA ILE A 266 10.78 -28.77 15.83
C ILE A 266 11.18 -28.32 17.24
N ALA A 267 12.17 -27.45 17.31
CA ALA A 267 12.63 -26.79 18.52
C ALA A 267 13.35 -25.48 18.17
N ALA A 268 13.57 -24.62 19.16
CA ALA A 268 14.43 -23.46 19.00
C ALA A 268 15.84 -23.90 18.57
N PRO A 269 16.44 -23.30 17.53
CA PRO A 269 17.81 -23.60 17.12
C PRO A 269 18.82 -23.43 18.25
N ARG A 270 19.81 -24.33 18.31
CA ARG A 270 20.82 -24.38 19.39
C ARG A 270 22.24 -24.52 18.85
N ARG A 271 23.19 -23.93 19.56
CA ARG A 271 24.62 -24.19 19.41
C ARG A 271 25.00 -25.56 19.96
N ASP A 272 26.21 -26.01 19.62
CA ASP A 272 26.80 -27.27 20.11
C ASP A 272 26.94 -27.32 21.65
N ASP A 273 27.09 -26.16 22.31
CA ASP A 273 27.12 -26.04 23.77
C ASP A 273 25.73 -26.03 24.42
N GLY A 274 24.66 -26.14 23.62
CA GLY A 274 23.27 -26.16 24.06
C GLY A 274 22.61 -24.79 24.20
N LEU A 275 23.33 -23.68 23.97
CA LEU A 275 22.75 -22.34 24.01
C LEU A 275 21.68 -22.19 22.92
N ALA A 276 20.47 -21.75 23.30
CA ALA A 276 19.42 -21.44 22.34
C ALA A 276 19.69 -20.10 21.64
N LEU A 277 19.20 -19.94 20.40
CA LEU A 277 19.44 -18.75 19.58
C LEU A 277 19.08 -17.45 20.33
N GLY A 278 17.91 -17.37 20.95
CA GLY A 278 17.48 -16.14 21.63
C GLY A 278 17.04 -15.03 20.67
N ALA A 279 16.68 -15.38 19.43
CA ALA A 279 16.13 -14.48 18.43
C ALA A 279 14.63 -14.76 18.20
N GLU A 280 13.91 -13.78 17.65
CA GLU A 280 12.57 -14.00 17.12
C GLU A 280 12.69 -14.79 15.80
N ILE A 281 11.87 -15.85 15.66
CA ILE A 281 11.82 -16.64 14.43
C ILE A 281 10.37 -16.73 13.97
N GLU A 282 10.13 -16.25 12.76
CA GLU A 282 8.83 -16.31 12.11
C GLU A 282 8.90 -17.31 10.94
N LEU A 283 7.91 -18.20 10.86
CA LEU A 283 7.65 -19.01 9.68
C LEU A 283 6.39 -18.48 9.00
N LEU A 284 6.44 -18.38 7.67
CA LEU A 284 5.36 -17.80 6.87
C LEU A 284 5.06 -18.70 5.66
N THR A 285 3.80 -18.69 5.24
CA THR A 285 3.32 -19.35 4.02
C THR A 285 3.09 -18.30 2.94
N ALA A 286 3.65 -18.49 1.74
CA ALA A 286 3.45 -17.56 0.64
C ALA A 286 2.08 -17.76 -0.04
N GLU A 287 1.29 -16.69 -0.14
CA GLU A 287 0.13 -16.68 -1.03
C GLU A 287 0.56 -16.33 -2.46
N PHE A 288 0.24 -17.22 -3.39
CA PHE A 288 0.35 -16.97 -4.82
C PHE A 288 -0.93 -16.33 -5.35
N ALA A 289 -0.80 -15.18 -6.01
CA ALA A 289 -1.90 -14.53 -6.71
C ALA A 289 -1.68 -14.60 -8.22
N ALA A 290 -2.77 -14.59 -8.97
CA ALA A 290 -2.70 -14.43 -10.42
C ALA A 290 -2.42 -12.95 -10.74
N VAL A 291 -1.27 -12.68 -11.34
CA VAL A 291 -0.86 -11.35 -11.80
C VAL A 291 -0.74 -11.32 -13.32
N ARG A 292 -1.08 -10.19 -13.94
CA ARG A 292 -0.82 -9.93 -15.35
C ARG A 292 0.28 -8.88 -15.43
N GLU A 293 1.30 -9.13 -16.24
CA GLU A 293 2.25 -8.09 -16.64
C GLU A 293 1.53 -7.09 -17.56
N ASP A 294 1.94 -5.83 -17.53
CA ASP A 294 1.33 -4.77 -18.36
C ASP A 294 1.33 -5.17 -19.85
N GLY A 295 0.15 -5.08 -20.48
CA GLY A 295 -0.09 -5.52 -21.85
C GLY A 295 -1.10 -6.67 -21.94
N ASP A 296 -0.92 -7.57 -22.91
CA ASP A 296 -1.84 -8.70 -23.20
C ASP A 296 -1.35 -10.02 -22.58
N GLY A 297 -0.53 -9.94 -21.52
CA GLY A 297 0.11 -11.09 -20.89
C GLY A 297 -0.90 -12.07 -20.29
N ARG A 298 -0.74 -13.37 -20.61
CA ARG A 298 -1.39 -14.46 -19.86
C ARG A 298 -1.06 -14.31 -18.38
N PRO A 299 -2.03 -14.51 -17.46
CA PRO A 299 -1.78 -14.37 -16.04
C PRO A 299 -0.76 -15.41 -15.58
N ARG A 300 0.04 -15.06 -14.58
CA ARG A 300 1.03 -15.93 -13.96
C ARG A 300 0.81 -15.95 -12.45
N LEU A 301 1.14 -17.08 -11.81
CA LEU A 301 1.15 -17.15 -10.36
C LEU A 301 2.45 -16.52 -9.84
N ALA A 302 2.32 -15.45 -9.07
CA ALA A 302 3.43 -14.79 -8.40
C ALA A 302 3.18 -14.78 -6.88
N PRO A 303 4.21 -14.98 -6.05
CA PRO A 303 4.07 -14.76 -4.63
C PRO A 303 3.80 -13.26 -4.40
N GLN A 304 2.74 -12.93 -3.67
CA GLN A 304 2.36 -11.53 -3.43
C GLN A 304 2.27 -11.19 -1.93
N ARG A 305 2.04 -12.18 -1.07
CA ARG A 305 1.89 -11.98 0.38
C ARG A 305 2.53 -13.12 1.15
N LEU A 306 3.11 -12.80 2.30
CA LEU A 306 3.54 -13.76 3.29
C LEU A 306 2.53 -13.73 4.44
N TRP A 307 1.97 -14.89 4.76
CA TRP A 307 1.00 -15.04 5.85
C TRP A 307 1.64 -15.79 7.01
N PRO A 308 1.16 -15.61 8.26
CA PRO A 308 1.36 -16.61 9.29
C PRO A 308 1.05 -18.01 8.75
N VAL A 309 1.84 -19.00 9.19
CA VAL A 309 1.74 -20.37 8.66
C VAL A 309 0.29 -20.83 8.66
N HIS A 310 -0.15 -21.30 7.50
CA HIS A 310 -1.43 -21.98 7.35
C HIS A 310 -1.28 -23.19 6.42
N PRO A 311 -2.14 -24.21 6.58
CA PRO A 311 -2.11 -25.39 5.72
C PRO A 311 -2.41 -25.06 4.26
N VAL A 312 -1.69 -25.71 3.35
CA VAL A 312 -1.88 -25.57 1.89
C VAL A 312 -1.96 -26.93 1.20
N THR A 313 -2.65 -26.98 0.07
CA THR A 313 -2.64 -28.15 -0.81
C THR A 313 -1.61 -27.95 -1.92
N ILE A 314 -0.75 -28.93 -2.13
CA ILE A 314 0.28 -28.94 -3.17
C ILE A 314 -0.08 -30.04 -4.18
N ALA A 315 -0.32 -29.65 -5.43
CA ALA A 315 -0.61 -30.61 -6.51
C ALA A 315 0.61 -31.51 -6.78
N ALA A 316 0.39 -32.70 -7.33
CA ALA A 316 1.48 -33.59 -7.72
C ALA A 316 2.45 -32.87 -8.66
N ASP A 317 3.75 -33.06 -8.41
CA ASP A 317 4.87 -32.46 -9.11
C ASP A 317 4.88 -30.93 -9.13
N HIS A 318 4.24 -30.30 -8.14
CA HIS A 318 4.30 -28.87 -7.88
C HIS A 318 5.03 -28.58 -6.57
N SER A 319 5.41 -27.32 -6.39
CA SER A 319 6.01 -26.82 -5.16
C SER A 319 5.16 -25.76 -4.48
N HIS A 320 5.41 -25.54 -3.19
CA HIS A 320 4.91 -24.37 -2.47
C HIS A 320 6.04 -23.70 -1.70
N LEU A 321 6.00 -22.37 -1.66
CA LEU A 321 7.00 -21.52 -1.01
C LEU A 321 6.65 -21.29 0.46
N PHE A 322 7.61 -21.54 1.33
CA PHE A 322 7.61 -21.14 2.72
C PHE A 322 8.79 -20.21 3.00
N TRP A 323 8.61 -19.29 3.94
CA TRP A 323 9.57 -18.26 4.29
C TRP A 323 9.93 -18.35 5.77
N LEU A 324 11.20 -18.13 6.09
CA LEU A 324 11.71 -18.11 7.46
C LEU A 324 12.44 -16.79 7.67
N THR A 325 11.99 -16.02 8.65
CA THR A 325 12.63 -14.77 9.08
C THR A 325 13.23 -14.96 10.46
N VAL A 326 14.47 -14.51 10.66
CA VAL A 326 15.16 -14.47 11.96
C VAL A 326 15.46 -13.02 12.28
N ALA A 327 14.93 -12.51 13.38
CA ALA A 327 15.17 -11.15 13.84
C ALA A 327 15.94 -11.17 15.17
N GLY A 328 17.17 -10.63 15.12
CA GLY A 328 18.00 -10.39 16.30
C GLY A 328 18.01 -8.92 16.71
N ASP A 329 18.32 -8.68 17.97
CA ASP A 329 18.69 -7.35 18.48
C ASP A 329 20.20 -7.29 18.80
N ARG A 330 20.65 -6.24 19.47
CA ARG A 330 22.07 -6.05 19.85
C ARG A 330 22.54 -6.97 20.97
N THR A 331 21.61 -7.43 21.78
CA THR A 331 21.86 -8.23 22.97
C THR A 331 21.76 -9.72 22.69
N GLN A 332 20.91 -10.12 21.74
CA GLN A 332 20.74 -11.51 21.30
C GLN A 332 20.39 -11.55 19.81
N PRO A 333 20.81 -12.58 19.06
CA PRO A 333 21.52 -13.77 19.50
C PRO A 333 23.04 -13.56 19.76
N GLU A 334 23.67 -14.43 20.56
CA GLU A 334 25.14 -14.44 20.68
C GLU A 334 25.81 -14.95 19.39
N PRO A 335 27.03 -14.49 19.06
CA PRO A 335 27.76 -15.02 17.90
C PRO A 335 27.99 -16.53 18.00
N GLY A 336 27.82 -17.23 16.88
CA GLY A 336 27.97 -18.69 16.81
C GLY A 336 27.14 -19.33 15.71
N VAL A 337 27.23 -20.66 15.61
CA VAL A 337 26.44 -21.46 14.65
C VAL A 337 25.37 -22.22 15.42
N TYR A 338 24.12 -21.99 15.02
CA TYR A 338 22.94 -22.60 15.62
C TYR A 338 22.31 -23.58 14.64
N HIS A 339 21.95 -24.75 15.14
CA HIS A 339 21.33 -25.82 14.38
C HIS A 339 19.89 -26.05 14.85
N GLY A 340 18.98 -26.20 13.90
CA GLY A 340 17.58 -26.52 14.13
C GLY A 340 17.01 -27.32 12.97
N ALA A 341 15.69 -27.51 12.97
CA ALA A 341 14.99 -28.14 11.87
C ALA A 341 13.53 -27.68 11.81
N VAL A 342 13.02 -27.59 10.59
CA VAL A 342 11.61 -27.37 10.29
C VAL A 342 10.97 -28.73 10.00
N SER A 343 9.92 -29.06 10.74
CA SER A 343 9.03 -30.19 10.46
C SER A 343 8.05 -29.78 9.36
N ILE A 344 7.90 -30.65 8.36
CA ILE A 344 6.90 -30.53 7.31
C ILE A 344 5.87 -31.62 7.54
N THR A 345 4.61 -31.21 7.69
CA THR A 345 3.48 -32.11 7.91
C THR A 345 2.55 -32.08 6.71
N ALA A 346 1.88 -33.20 6.42
CA ALA A 346 0.78 -33.28 5.45
C ALA A 346 -0.30 -34.22 6.00
N GLY A 347 -1.56 -33.79 5.95
CA GLY A 347 -2.68 -34.52 6.57
C GLY A 347 -2.48 -34.78 8.08
N GLY A 348 -1.73 -33.91 8.76
CA GLY A 348 -1.40 -34.03 10.18
C GLY A 348 -0.25 -34.99 10.54
N ALA A 349 0.37 -35.66 9.56
CA ALA A 349 1.53 -36.51 9.78
C ALA A 349 2.82 -35.83 9.32
N ALA A 350 3.93 -36.01 10.05
CA ALA A 350 5.25 -35.56 9.59
C ALA A 350 5.67 -36.35 8.34
N VAL A 351 6.01 -35.65 7.27
CA VAL A 351 6.35 -36.24 5.95
C VAL A 351 7.76 -35.90 5.49
N ALA A 352 8.34 -34.81 5.98
CA ALA A 352 9.72 -34.42 5.71
C ALA A 352 10.25 -33.51 6.83
N GLU A 353 11.57 -33.35 6.87
CA GLU A 353 12.25 -32.38 7.72
C GLU A 353 13.25 -31.60 6.88
N LEU A 354 13.42 -30.33 7.19
CA LEU A 354 14.42 -29.46 6.61
C LEU A 354 15.38 -28.99 7.70
N PRO A 355 16.67 -29.38 7.66
CA PRO A 355 17.66 -28.82 8.57
C PRO A 355 17.78 -27.30 8.39
N VAL A 356 18.00 -26.58 9.49
CA VAL A 356 18.23 -25.13 9.50
C VAL A 356 19.56 -24.84 10.17
N GLU A 357 20.38 -24.00 9.54
CA GLU A 357 21.64 -23.50 10.09
C GLU A 357 21.59 -21.98 10.14
N ILE A 358 21.76 -21.40 11.32
CA ILE A 358 21.78 -19.95 11.52
C ILE A 358 23.15 -19.56 12.05
N VAL A 359 23.89 -18.76 11.29
CA VAL A 359 25.23 -18.28 11.63
C VAL A 359 25.12 -16.83 12.09
N VAL A 360 25.34 -16.59 13.37
CA VAL A 360 25.38 -15.24 13.95
C VAL A 360 26.82 -14.75 13.90
N ALA A 361 27.08 -13.76 13.07
CA ALA A 361 28.38 -13.13 12.93
C ALA A 361 28.70 -12.24 14.15
N PRO A 362 29.98 -12.11 14.55
CA PRO A 362 30.40 -11.26 15.67
C PRO A 362 30.50 -9.78 15.23
N LEU A 363 29.45 -9.28 14.57
CA LEU A 363 29.36 -7.90 14.10
C LEU A 363 27.93 -7.38 14.32
N ASP A 364 27.83 -6.07 14.56
CA ASP A 364 26.56 -5.37 14.74
C ASP A 364 26.19 -4.64 13.46
N LEU A 365 24.95 -4.83 13.00
CA LEU A 365 24.38 -3.99 11.94
C LEU A 365 23.83 -2.70 12.55
N ILE A 366 24.29 -1.56 12.06
CA ILE A 366 23.78 -0.24 12.47
C ILE A 366 22.48 0.09 11.72
N GLY A 367 21.57 0.79 12.40
CA GLY A 367 20.33 1.29 11.78
C GLY A 367 20.58 2.52 10.89
N MET A 368 19.55 2.94 10.13
CA MET A 368 19.63 4.15 9.29
C MET A 368 19.91 5.40 10.13
N ASP A 369 19.27 5.54 11.29
CA ASP A 369 19.49 6.71 12.17
C ASP A 369 20.94 6.79 12.66
N GLU A 370 21.53 5.66 13.03
CA GLU A 370 22.92 5.59 13.50
C GLU A 370 23.92 5.84 12.38
N ALA A 371 23.56 5.45 11.16
CA ALA A 371 24.32 5.77 9.96
C ALA A 371 24.15 7.23 9.52
N GLY A 372 23.22 7.98 10.09
CA GLY A 372 22.85 9.31 9.63
C GLY A 372 22.25 9.31 8.22
N LEU A 373 21.58 8.22 7.85
CA LEU A 373 20.97 8.02 6.53
C LEU A 373 19.45 8.08 6.63
N ALA A 374 18.81 8.43 5.51
CA ALA A 374 17.36 8.38 5.37
C ALA A 374 16.98 7.27 4.38
N MET A 375 16.07 6.39 4.79
CA MET A 375 15.45 5.38 3.93
C MET A 375 13.95 5.66 3.86
N ALA A 376 13.49 6.01 2.66
CA ALA A 376 12.12 6.41 2.41
C ALA A 376 11.45 5.55 1.33
N GLY A 377 10.13 5.46 1.39
CA GLY A 377 9.29 4.92 0.32
C GLY A 377 8.24 5.94 -0.13
N CYS A 378 7.92 5.94 -1.42
CA CYS A 378 6.77 6.66 -1.96
C CYS A 378 5.48 5.96 -1.53
N VAL A 379 4.60 6.70 -0.86
CA VAL A 379 3.30 6.19 -0.42
C VAL A 379 2.19 6.98 -1.10
N ALA A 380 1.11 6.29 -1.46
CA ALA A 380 -0.02 6.90 -2.14
C ALA A 380 -0.88 7.78 -1.20
N GLY A 381 -0.56 7.82 0.09
CA GLY A 381 -1.27 8.62 1.08
C GLY A 381 -0.67 8.47 2.46
N ALA A 382 -1.38 8.93 3.48
CA ALA A 382 -0.99 8.70 4.86
C ALA A 382 -0.91 7.20 5.18
N VAL A 383 0.08 6.84 6.01
CA VAL A 383 0.36 5.46 6.40
C VAL A 383 -0.23 5.22 7.79
N PRO A 384 -1.01 4.15 8.02
CA PRO A 384 -1.46 3.77 9.36
C PRO A 384 -0.29 3.54 10.33
N ALA A 385 -0.53 3.70 11.63
CA ALA A 385 0.51 3.55 12.66
C ALA A 385 1.11 2.13 12.69
N HIS A 386 0.30 1.09 12.48
CA HIS A 386 0.80 -0.29 12.41
C HIS A 386 1.70 -0.52 11.18
N GLU A 387 1.37 0.06 10.02
CA GLU A 387 2.24 0.00 8.84
C GLU A 387 3.53 0.80 9.05
N MET A 388 3.46 1.97 9.72
CA MET A 388 4.66 2.73 10.10
C MET A 388 5.57 1.93 11.05
N ALA A 389 4.99 1.17 11.99
CA ALA A 389 5.76 0.28 12.86
C ALA A 389 6.49 -0.82 12.06
N VAL A 390 5.83 -1.39 11.04
CA VAL A 390 6.45 -2.36 10.12
C VAL A 390 7.56 -1.69 9.29
N MET A 391 7.31 -0.50 8.74
CA MET A 391 8.32 0.29 8.03
C MET A 391 9.55 0.51 8.91
N ARG A 392 9.34 0.92 10.17
CA ARG A 392 10.42 1.14 11.14
C ARG A 392 11.16 -0.14 11.50
N ARG A 393 10.45 -1.27 11.69
CA ARG A 393 11.07 -2.60 11.88
C ARG A 393 12.01 -2.95 10.73
N HIS A 394 11.67 -2.54 9.51
CA HIS A 394 12.49 -2.68 8.31
C HIS A 394 13.34 -1.42 8.00
N ASN A 395 13.77 -0.70 9.05
CA ASN A 395 14.76 0.37 9.00
C ASN A 395 14.39 1.59 8.14
N HIS A 396 13.11 1.75 7.77
CA HIS A 396 12.64 3.01 7.21
C HIS A 396 12.52 4.05 8.31
N ASN A 397 12.98 5.26 8.02
CA ASN A 397 12.91 6.41 8.92
C ASN A 397 12.46 7.69 8.20
N SER A 398 12.05 7.57 6.94
CA SER A 398 11.52 8.67 6.13
C SER A 398 10.32 8.22 5.31
N ILE A 399 9.46 9.15 4.90
CA ILE A 399 8.28 8.89 4.06
C ILE A 399 8.20 9.93 2.95
N ASN A 400 7.82 9.51 1.74
CA ASN A 400 7.60 10.42 0.62
C ASN A 400 6.09 10.57 0.36
N PHE A 401 5.55 11.78 0.55
CA PHE A 401 4.15 12.10 0.28
C PHE A 401 3.97 12.92 -1.00
N TRP A 402 2.88 12.65 -1.70
CA TRP A 402 2.43 13.44 -2.85
C TRP A 402 1.31 14.39 -2.44
N TYR A 403 1.45 15.67 -2.78
CA TYR A 403 0.45 16.70 -2.46
C TYR A 403 -0.94 16.35 -3.02
N SER A 404 -1.02 15.67 -4.17
CA SER A 404 -2.30 15.26 -4.76
C SER A 404 -3.17 14.41 -3.85
N ASN A 405 -2.54 13.66 -2.94
CA ASN A 405 -3.22 12.73 -2.06
C ASN A 405 -3.12 13.20 -0.61
N PHE A 406 -2.06 13.93 -0.24
CA PHE A 406 -1.80 14.34 1.13
C PHE A 406 -1.44 15.83 1.17
N ALA A 407 -2.42 16.66 1.50
CA ALA A 407 -2.29 18.12 1.59
C ALA A 407 -3.19 18.68 2.70
N PRO A 408 -2.80 19.80 3.35
CA PRO A 408 -3.71 20.52 4.24
C PRO A 408 -4.90 21.06 3.45
N GLY A 409 -6.06 21.12 4.09
CA GLY A 409 -7.24 21.75 3.48
C GLY A 409 -7.01 23.25 3.32
N ILE A 410 -7.15 23.78 2.10
CA ILE A 410 -7.06 25.23 1.86
C ILE A 410 -8.45 25.85 1.97
N GLN A 411 -8.60 26.75 2.94
CA GLN A 411 -9.82 27.55 3.13
C GLN A 411 -9.59 28.95 2.60
N ARG A 412 -10.21 29.27 1.47
CA ARG A 412 -10.10 30.59 0.85
C ARG A 412 -10.72 31.68 1.74
N VAL A 413 -9.93 32.70 2.07
CA VAL A 413 -10.41 33.92 2.76
C VAL A 413 -10.70 35.02 1.73
N SER A 414 -9.81 35.21 0.76
CA SER A 414 -9.96 36.15 -0.35
C SER A 414 -9.26 35.65 -1.62
N SER A 415 -9.12 36.47 -2.67
CA SER A 415 -8.31 36.12 -3.85
C SER A 415 -6.81 36.10 -3.59
N SER A 416 -6.37 36.62 -2.44
CA SER A 416 -4.96 36.76 -2.07
C SER A 416 -4.65 36.24 -0.66
N GLU A 417 -5.60 35.57 -0.01
CA GLU A 417 -5.49 35.11 1.36
C GLU A 417 -6.23 33.78 1.55
N PHE A 418 -5.63 32.87 2.31
CA PHE A 418 -6.22 31.59 2.70
C PHE A 418 -5.71 31.19 4.10
N THR A 419 -6.42 30.24 4.71
CA THR A 419 -5.97 29.52 5.90
C THR A 419 -5.83 28.04 5.59
N LEU A 420 -4.99 27.35 6.37
CA LEU A 420 -4.76 25.91 6.25
C LEU A 420 -5.41 25.14 7.40
N ASP A 421 -6.12 24.07 7.07
CA ASP A 421 -6.62 23.08 8.03
C ASP A 421 -5.64 21.90 8.12
N PHE A 422 -5.00 21.79 9.28
CA PHE A 422 -4.01 20.76 9.60
C PHE A 422 -4.59 19.60 10.43
N SER A 423 -5.88 19.60 10.75
CA SER A 423 -6.48 18.65 11.72
C SER A 423 -6.16 17.17 11.45
N VAL A 424 -6.23 16.75 10.19
CA VAL A 424 -5.89 15.39 9.76
C VAL A 424 -4.37 15.19 9.69
N LEU A 425 -3.65 16.19 9.19
CA LEU A 425 -2.20 16.11 9.02
C LEU A 425 -1.47 16.02 10.36
N ASP A 426 -1.90 16.78 11.37
CA ASP A 426 -1.34 16.74 12.72
C ASP A 426 -1.41 15.34 13.32
N GLU A 427 -2.52 14.63 13.09
CA GLU A 427 -2.69 13.26 13.55
C GLU A 427 -1.70 12.31 12.87
N VAL A 428 -1.59 12.39 11.55
CA VAL A 428 -0.68 11.54 10.76
C VAL A 428 0.78 11.84 11.08
N MET A 429 1.16 13.11 11.18
CA MET A 429 2.54 13.52 11.46
C MET A 429 2.95 13.21 12.90
N ARG A 430 2.01 13.30 13.85
CA ARG A 430 2.24 12.80 15.21
C ARG A 430 2.50 11.30 15.20
N GLY A 431 1.65 10.53 14.50
CA GLY A 431 1.83 9.08 14.35
C GLY A 431 3.16 8.72 13.69
N ALA A 432 3.57 9.45 12.64
CA ALA A 432 4.87 9.29 12.00
C ALA A 432 6.03 9.50 12.97
N ARG A 433 6.01 10.61 13.73
CA ARG A 433 7.04 10.90 14.74
C ARG A 433 7.08 9.83 15.82
N GLU A 434 5.93 9.43 16.36
CA GLU A 434 5.83 8.38 17.38
C GLU A 434 6.31 7.02 16.86
N GLY A 435 6.09 6.74 15.57
CA GLY A 435 6.60 5.57 14.85
C GLY A 435 8.10 5.64 14.50
N GLY A 436 8.81 6.70 14.86
CA GLY A 436 10.25 6.85 14.61
C GLY A 436 10.60 7.32 13.19
N ILE A 437 9.65 7.91 12.47
CA ILE A 437 9.92 8.64 11.22
C ILE A 437 10.53 9.99 11.58
N THR A 438 11.71 10.27 11.03
CA THR A 438 12.51 11.46 11.33
C THR A 438 12.33 12.55 10.28
N SER A 439 11.98 12.19 9.05
CA SER A 439 11.79 13.13 7.94
C SER A 439 10.67 12.71 6.98
N VAL A 440 10.17 13.69 6.24
CA VAL A 440 9.13 13.54 5.21
C VAL A 440 9.55 14.34 3.98
N VAL A 441 9.67 13.67 2.83
CA VAL A 441 9.80 14.35 1.53
C VAL A 441 8.40 14.63 1.00
N TRP A 442 8.08 15.89 0.72
CA TRP A 442 6.76 16.28 0.27
C TRP A 442 6.80 16.85 -1.14
N PHE A 443 6.26 16.08 -2.08
CA PHE A 443 6.13 16.43 -3.49
C PHE A 443 4.96 17.37 -3.70
N LEU A 444 5.24 18.67 -3.88
CA LEU A 444 4.24 19.72 -4.08
C LEU A 444 3.56 19.62 -5.46
N GLY A 445 4.24 18.98 -6.40
CA GLY A 445 3.76 18.59 -7.72
C GLY A 445 4.06 17.13 -8.04
N GLY A 446 3.55 16.65 -9.16
CA GLY A 446 3.61 15.25 -9.61
C GLY A 446 4.68 15.00 -10.66
N ASP A 447 4.46 13.97 -11.47
CA ASP A 447 5.32 13.63 -12.61
C ASP A 447 5.34 14.77 -13.67
N PRO A 448 6.53 15.22 -14.12
CA PRO A 448 6.68 16.29 -15.12
C PRO A 448 6.09 15.91 -16.49
N TYR A 449 5.93 14.62 -16.82
CA TYR A 449 5.22 14.23 -18.05
C TYR A 449 3.76 14.68 -18.08
N GLY A 450 3.17 14.94 -16.92
CA GLY A 450 1.81 15.47 -16.79
C GLY A 450 1.72 16.99 -16.69
N PHE A 451 2.82 17.72 -16.85
CA PHE A 451 2.86 19.18 -16.70
C PHE A 451 1.92 19.91 -17.68
N PRO A 452 1.28 21.02 -17.27
CA PRO A 452 1.28 21.60 -15.91
C PRO A 452 0.19 21.01 -14.99
N ASP A 453 -0.55 20.01 -15.45
CA ASP A 453 -1.70 19.46 -14.71
C ASP A 453 -1.29 18.72 -13.43
N THR A 454 -0.05 18.22 -13.38
CA THR A 454 0.54 17.59 -12.20
C THR A 454 1.11 18.59 -11.19
N LEU A 455 1.11 19.90 -11.45
CA LEU A 455 1.51 20.91 -10.47
C LEU A 455 0.39 21.14 -9.44
N HIS A 456 0.21 20.19 -8.53
CA HIS A 456 -0.96 20.11 -7.67
C HIS A 456 -1.09 21.32 -6.72
N LEU A 457 -0.03 21.73 -6.02
CA LEU A 457 -0.08 22.92 -5.17
C LEU A 457 -0.43 24.17 -5.98
N GLU A 458 0.22 24.40 -7.12
CA GLU A 458 -0.05 25.57 -7.97
C GLU A 458 -1.50 25.60 -8.44
N ARG A 459 -2.08 24.45 -8.81
CA ARG A 459 -3.49 24.34 -9.14
C ARG A 459 -4.41 24.71 -7.98
N GLU A 460 -4.14 24.21 -6.78
CA GLU A 460 -4.96 24.52 -5.60
C GLU A 460 -4.84 26.01 -5.20
N LEU A 461 -3.65 26.61 -5.30
CA LEU A 461 -3.46 28.04 -5.07
C LEU A 461 -4.17 28.87 -6.15
N TYR A 462 -4.16 28.43 -7.40
CA TYR A 462 -4.88 29.11 -8.47
C TYR A 462 -6.40 29.12 -8.24
N ARG A 463 -6.97 28.04 -7.67
CA ARG A 463 -8.38 28.01 -7.25
C ARG A 463 -8.73 29.10 -6.24
N CYS A 464 -7.76 29.51 -5.41
CA CYS A 464 -7.95 30.62 -4.49
C CYS A 464 -8.05 31.98 -5.21
N VAL A 465 -7.42 32.13 -6.38
CA VAL A 465 -7.42 33.39 -7.12
C VAL A 465 -8.69 33.55 -7.95
N VAL A 466 -9.12 32.52 -8.68
CA VAL A 466 -10.28 32.60 -9.59
C VAL A 466 -11.61 32.76 -8.85
N THR A 467 -12.58 33.42 -9.46
CA THR A 467 -13.94 33.57 -8.90
C THR A 467 -14.75 32.29 -9.10
N GLY A 468 -15.51 31.87 -8.09
CA GLY A 468 -16.28 30.61 -8.11
C GLY A 468 -15.62 29.51 -7.28
N ASP A 469 -16.09 28.27 -7.45
CA ASP A 469 -15.59 27.08 -6.74
C ASP A 469 -14.28 26.52 -7.30
N GLY A 470 -13.77 27.08 -8.41
CA GLY A 470 -12.54 26.61 -9.04
C GLY A 470 -12.66 25.19 -9.63
N GLY A 471 -13.87 24.78 -10.02
CA GLY A 471 -14.17 23.50 -10.68
C GLY A 471 -13.45 23.31 -12.02
N MET A 472 -14.00 22.50 -12.91
CA MET A 472 -13.30 22.12 -14.15
C MET A 472 -12.90 23.32 -15.03
N GLU A 473 -13.73 24.35 -15.14
CA GLU A 473 -13.39 25.55 -15.92
C GLU A 473 -12.21 26.33 -15.32
N GLY A 474 -12.14 26.45 -13.99
CA GLY A 474 -10.98 27.06 -13.31
C GLY A 474 -9.69 26.26 -13.55
N ARG A 475 -9.78 24.92 -13.55
CA ARG A 475 -8.66 24.03 -13.92
C ARG A 475 -8.25 24.24 -15.37
N LYS A 476 -9.19 24.28 -16.32
CA LYS A 476 -8.89 24.52 -17.74
C LYS A 476 -8.22 25.88 -17.96
N GLU A 477 -8.69 26.91 -17.28
CA GLU A 477 -8.09 28.24 -17.32
C GLU A 477 -6.64 28.23 -16.82
N TYR A 478 -6.40 27.64 -15.65
CA TYR A 478 -5.06 27.44 -15.11
C TYR A 478 -4.14 26.77 -16.14
N LEU A 479 -4.57 25.64 -16.71
CA LEU A 479 -3.77 24.86 -17.66
C LEU A 479 -3.38 25.70 -18.88
N ARG A 480 -4.32 26.43 -19.48
CA ARG A 480 -4.03 27.29 -20.64
C ARG A 480 -3.01 28.38 -20.29
N ARG A 481 -3.15 29.00 -19.11
CA ARG A 481 -2.27 30.09 -18.68
C ARG A 481 -0.87 29.58 -18.32
N ALA A 482 -0.77 28.49 -17.59
CA ALA A 482 0.50 27.84 -17.26
C ALA A 482 1.22 27.39 -18.53
N MET A 483 0.52 26.83 -19.52
CA MET A 483 1.14 26.48 -20.81
C MET A 483 1.53 27.69 -21.67
N ALA A 484 0.92 28.86 -21.47
CA ALA A 484 1.30 30.08 -22.18
C ALA A 484 2.59 30.71 -21.63
N ALA A 485 2.97 30.38 -20.39
CA ALA A 485 4.21 30.79 -19.74
C ALA A 485 4.79 29.61 -18.94
N PRO A 486 5.21 28.52 -19.61
CA PRO A 486 5.52 27.25 -18.95
C PRO A 486 6.86 27.26 -18.21
N ASP A 487 7.67 28.28 -18.43
CA ASP A 487 8.99 28.48 -17.82
C ASP A 487 8.91 29.23 -16.49
N ALA A 488 7.70 29.55 -16.01
CA ALA A 488 7.50 30.33 -14.80
C ALA A 488 6.14 30.03 -14.13
N LEU A 489 6.08 30.23 -12.82
CA LEU A 489 4.83 30.24 -12.07
C LEU A 489 4.00 31.46 -12.44
N LEU A 490 2.68 31.26 -12.50
CA LEU A 490 1.73 32.34 -12.74
C LEU A 490 1.92 33.46 -11.69
N PRO A 491 2.06 34.74 -12.11
CA PRO A 491 2.41 35.82 -11.20
C PRO A 491 1.50 35.95 -9.98
N GLU A 492 0.20 35.72 -10.14
CA GLU A 492 -0.80 35.83 -9.07
C GLU A 492 -0.69 34.76 -7.98
N ILE A 493 -0.11 33.59 -8.26
CA ILE A 493 0.04 32.52 -7.25
C ILE A 493 1.39 32.58 -6.53
N ARG A 494 2.38 33.35 -7.01
CA ARG A 494 3.72 33.42 -6.39
C ARG A 494 3.67 33.88 -4.93
N GLY A 495 2.82 34.87 -4.63
CA GLY A 495 2.59 35.33 -3.27
C GLY A 495 2.00 34.24 -2.39
N LEU A 496 0.97 33.56 -2.90
CA LEU A 496 0.27 32.47 -2.22
C LEU A 496 1.17 31.25 -2.01
N TYR A 497 2.07 30.95 -2.94
CA TYR A 497 3.01 29.84 -2.85
C TYR A 497 3.98 30.05 -1.68
N ARG A 498 4.59 31.24 -1.60
CA ARG A 498 5.47 31.61 -0.47
C ARG A 498 4.72 31.56 0.86
N GLU A 499 3.50 32.09 0.89
CA GLU A 499 2.65 32.09 2.07
C GLU A 499 2.30 30.65 2.51
N TRP A 500 2.01 29.76 1.56
CA TRP A 500 1.74 28.35 1.86
C TRP A 500 2.95 27.70 2.53
N VAL A 501 4.14 27.87 1.96
CA VAL A 501 5.38 27.34 2.54
C VAL A 501 5.62 27.91 3.94
N ALA A 502 5.46 29.23 4.12
CA ALA A 502 5.64 29.88 5.41
C ALA A 502 4.67 29.32 6.48
N GLN A 503 3.38 29.19 6.16
CA GLN A 503 2.38 28.66 7.09
C GLN A 503 2.66 27.18 7.44
N VAL A 504 2.94 26.35 6.45
CA VAL A 504 3.22 24.91 6.66
C VAL A 504 4.47 24.71 7.50
N MET A 505 5.57 25.38 7.18
CA MET A 505 6.82 25.20 7.91
C MET A 505 6.74 25.76 9.34
N ALA A 506 6.04 26.89 9.54
CA ALA A 506 5.79 27.43 10.87
C ALA A 506 4.93 26.46 11.71
N HIS A 507 3.85 25.92 11.14
CA HIS A 507 2.99 24.95 11.81
C HIS A 507 3.75 23.65 12.13
N ALA A 508 4.46 23.08 11.15
CA ALA A 508 5.22 21.85 11.32
C ALA A 508 6.23 21.94 12.48
N ARG A 509 6.95 23.06 12.61
CA ARG A 509 7.84 23.30 13.76
C ARG A 509 7.08 23.41 15.08
N ALA A 510 5.96 24.14 15.10
CA ALA A 510 5.15 24.31 16.31
C ALA A 510 4.52 22.99 16.79
N ALA A 511 4.05 22.16 15.86
CA ALA A 511 3.49 20.84 16.12
C ALA A 511 4.55 19.73 16.27
N GLN A 512 5.84 20.09 16.10
CA GLN A 512 6.99 19.20 16.15
C GLN A 512 6.86 18.01 15.20
N TRP A 513 6.41 18.23 13.97
CA TRP A 513 6.35 17.18 12.95
C TRP A 513 7.76 16.61 12.65
N PRO A 514 7.85 15.42 12.03
CA PRO A 514 9.08 15.01 11.36
C PRO A 514 9.57 16.13 10.41
N GLU A 515 10.87 16.19 10.18
CA GLU A 515 11.44 17.23 9.34
C GLU A 515 10.80 17.22 7.94
N LEU A 516 10.32 18.37 7.48
CA LEU A 516 9.78 18.50 6.14
C LEU A 516 10.89 18.89 5.15
N ILE A 517 11.02 18.07 4.11
CA ILE A 517 11.88 18.32 2.95
C ILE A 517 10.93 18.52 1.77
N LEU A 518 10.92 19.68 1.14
CA LEU A 518 9.96 19.99 0.08
C LEU A 518 10.58 19.71 -1.29
N THR A 519 9.77 19.32 -2.26
CA THR A 519 10.20 19.32 -3.67
C THR A 519 9.13 19.93 -4.55
N PRO A 520 9.48 20.87 -5.46
CA PRO A 520 8.51 21.46 -6.36
C PRO A 520 7.69 20.42 -7.13
N TYR A 521 8.35 19.40 -7.68
CA TYR A 521 7.77 18.27 -8.40
C TYR A 521 8.85 17.22 -8.69
N ASP A 522 8.43 16.06 -9.18
CA ASP A 522 9.32 14.91 -9.40
C ASP A 522 10.21 15.06 -10.63
N GLU A 523 11.33 14.34 -10.66
CA GLU A 523 12.20 14.17 -11.83
C GLU A 523 12.50 15.42 -12.69
N PRO A 524 12.94 16.57 -12.11
CA PRO A 524 13.19 17.80 -12.88
C PRO A 524 14.20 17.64 -14.02
N ALA A 525 15.12 16.67 -13.92
CA ALA A 525 16.10 16.33 -14.95
C ALA A 525 15.48 15.93 -16.32
N LYS A 526 14.18 15.61 -16.38
CA LYS A 526 13.45 15.35 -17.62
C LYS A 526 13.33 16.58 -18.54
N TRP A 527 13.79 17.76 -18.13
CA TRP A 527 13.78 18.99 -18.94
C TRP A 527 14.52 18.87 -20.29
N THR A 528 15.38 17.87 -20.47
CA THR A 528 16.07 17.58 -21.74
C THR A 528 15.34 16.58 -22.64
N GLN A 529 14.26 15.96 -22.16
CA GLN A 529 13.52 14.92 -22.88
C GLN A 529 12.39 15.51 -23.76
N ASP A 530 12.77 16.23 -24.81
CA ASP A 530 11.83 16.86 -25.77
C ASP A 530 10.94 15.85 -26.54
N ARG A 531 11.10 14.54 -26.34
CA ARG A 531 10.30 13.50 -27.01
C ARG A 531 8.95 13.26 -26.33
N ASN A 532 8.81 13.64 -25.05
CA ASN A 532 7.68 13.28 -24.20
C ASN A 532 6.66 14.42 -24.03
N HIS A 533 6.49 15.26 -25.07
CA HIS A 533 5.45 16.28 -25.09
C HIS A 533 4.07 15.62 -25.14
N ALA A 534 3.15 16.08 -24.30
CA ALA A 534 1.75 15.66 -24.31
C ALA A 534 0.86 16.78 -24.83
N LYS A 535 -0.21 16.43 -25.56
CA LYS A 535 -1.33 17.37 -25.75
C LYS A 535 -2.28 17.21 -24.58
N LEU A 536 -2.71 18.32 -23.99
CA LEU A 536 -3.75 18.29 -22.97
C LEU A 536 -5.10 18.42 -23.66
N LEU A 537 -5.93 17.38 -23.52
CA LEU A 537 -7.25 17.30 -24.12
C LEU A 537 -8.31 17.35 -23.04
N TYR A 538 -9.28 18.24 -23.16
CA TYR A 538 -10.49 18.24 -22.35
C TYR A 538 -11.64 17.63 -23.15
N TYR A 539 -12.45 16.78 -22.53
CA TYR A 539 -13.71 16.31 -23.11
C TYR A 539 -14.71 15.89 -22.03
N ARG A 540 -15.98 15.76 -22.43
CA ARG A 540 -17.01 15.12 -21.62
C ARG A 540 -17.38 13.77 -22.23
N ASP A 541 -17.32 12.71 -21.45
CA ASP A 541 -17.69 11.39 -21.95
C ASP A 541 -19.22 11.26 -22.16
N ALA A 542 -19.65 10.11 -22.67
CA ALA A 542 -21.06 9.83 -22.94
C ALA A 542 -21.96 9.86 -21.69
N ASN A 543 -21.39 9.74 -20.50
CA ASN A 543 -22.11 9.82 -19.23
C ASN A 543 -22.08 11.24 -18.63
N GLY A 544 -21.44 12.19 -19.31
CA GLY A 544 -21.31 13.57 -18.89
C GLY A 544 -20.16 13.85 -17.93
N TYR A 545 -19.29 12.86 -17.65
CA TYR A 545 -18.11 13.09 -16.81
C TYR A 545 -17.05 13.88 -17.56
N GLU A 546 -16.44 14.84 -16.87
CA GLU A 546 -15.39 15.71 -17.40
C GLU A 546 -14.00 15.07 -17.25
N HIS A 547 -13.22 15.08 -18.33
CA HIS A 547 -11.91 14.46 -18.38
C HIS A 547 -10.84 15.48 -18.83
N ILE A 548 -9.65 15.36 -18.25
CA ILE A 548 -8.41 15.95 -18.78
C ILE A 548 -7.48 14.78 -19.12
N ASP A 549 -7.34 14.49 -20.40
CA ASP A 549 -6.46 13.45 -20.91
C ASP A 549 -5.13 14.05 -21.36
N LYS A 550 -4.07 13.26 -21.19
CA LYS A 550 -2.67 13.65 -21.43
C LYS A 550 -1.99 12.58 -22.29
N PRO A 551 -2.50 12.29 -23.50
CA PRO A 551 -1.91 11.28 -24.35
C PRO A 551 -0.45 11.61 -24.64
N ARG A 552 0.42 10.60 -24.50
CA ARG A 552 1.80 10.68 -24.96
C ARG A 552 1.83 10.99 -26.46
N ARG A 553 2.93 11.57 -26.92
CA ARG A 553 3.10 11.99 -28.31
C ARG A 553 2.70 10.93 -29.33
N GLU A 554 3.13 9.69 -29.14
CA GLU A 554 2.80 8.55 -30.01
C GLU A 554 1.32 8.14 -29.96
N ASP A 555 0.63 8.43 -28.85
CA ASP A 555 -0.74 8.02 -28.58
C ASP A 555 -1.77 9.11 -28.96
N ILE A 556 -1.34 10.36 -29.20
CA ILE A 556 -2.23 11.48 -29.55
C ILE A 556 -3.17 11.12 -30.71
N ALA A 557 -2.63 10.61 -31.82
CA ALA A 557 -3.43 10.29 -32.99
C ALA A 557 -4.49 9.22 -32.69
N LYS A 558 -4.14 8.21 -31.89
CA LYS A 558 -5.04 7.14 -31.46
C LYS A 558 -6.16 7.69 -30.56
N THR A 559 -5.83 8.57 -29.62
CA THR A 559 -6.82 9.21 -28.74
C THR A 559 -7.77 10.10 -29.53
N LEU A 560 -7.27 10.94 -30.44
CA LEU A 560 -8.10 11.82 -31.27
C LEU A 560 -9.03 11.02 -32.20
N ASP A 561 -8.53 9.95 -32.81
CA ASP A 561 -9.34 9.05 -33.64
C ASP A 561 -10.43 8.35 -32.82
N ARG A 562 -10.12 7.89 -31.60
CA ARG A 562 -11.12 7.33 -30.67
C ARG A 562 -12.22 8.35 -30.35
N LEU A 563 -11.86 9.54 -29.88
CA LEU A 563 -12.83 10.59 -29.52
C LEU A 563 -13.71 10.98 -30.72
N THR A 564 -13.12 11.10 -31.91
CA THR A 564 -13.85 11.39 -33.15
C THR A 564 -14.82 10.27 -33.51
N ARG A 565 -14.38 9.01 -33.44
CA ARG A 565 -15.21 7.83 -33.76
C ARG A 565 -16.37 7.66 -32.77
N GLU A 566 -16.14 7.97 -31.51
CA GLU A 566 -17.15 7.94 -30.44
C GLU A 566 -18.08 9.17 -30.48
N GLY A 567 -17.82 10.14 -31.37
CA GLY A 567 -18.61 11.36 -31.47
C GLY A 567 -18.48 12.27 -30.25
N ILE A 568 -17.38 12.16 -29.49
CA ILE A 568 -17.11 12.92 -28.28
C ILE A 568 -16.41 14.22 -28.65
N PRO A 569 -17.05 15.40 -28.44
CA PRO A 569 -16.40 16.68 -28.64
C PRO A 569 -15.25 16.85 -27.65
N PHE A 570 -14.13 17.38 -28.13
CA PHE A 570 -12.97 17.65 -27.30
C PHE A 570 -12.40 19.05 -27.58
N GLU A 571 -11.65 19.56 -26.62
CA GLU A 571 -10.94 20.83 -26.66
C GLU A 571 -9.45 20.57 -26.41
N GLU A 572 -8.59 21.11 -27.28
CA GLU A 572 -7.15 21.13 -27.03
C GLU A 572 -6.81 22.33 -26.15
N LEU A 573 -6.29 22.06 -24.95
CA LEU A 573 -5.92 23.11 -23.99
C LEU A 573 -4.52 23.67 -24.26
N GLY A 574 -3.64 22.86 -24.84
CA GLY A 574 -2.27 23.24 -25.19
C GLY A 574 -1.31 22.03 -25.23
N THR A 575 -0.01 22.33 -25.37
CA THR A 575 1.07 21.33 -25.31
C THR A 575 1.78 21.46 -23.96
N GLY A 576 1.86 20.35 -23.23
CA GLY A 576 2.56 20.24 -21.95
C GLY A 576 3.49 19.02 -21.94
N GLY A 577 3.73 18.49 -20.74
CA GLY A 577 4.67 17.39 -20.50
C GLY A 577 6.12 17.85 -20.34
N ALA A 578 7.05 16.93 -20.55
CA ALA A 578 8.48 17.19 -20.37
C ALA A 578 9.04 18.12 -21.45
N GLY A 579 9.76 19.16 -21.05
CA GLY A 579 10.50 20.05 -21.96
C GLY A 579 11.39 21.05 -21.23
N LYS A 580 12.12 21.87 -21.99
CA LYS A 580 13.13 22.81 -21.47
C LYS A 580 12.61 23.82 -20.45
N TRP A 581 11.32 24.11 -20.47
CA TRP A 581 10.66 25.01 -19.53
C TRP A 581 10.67 24.50 -18.09
N HIS A 582 10.84 23.18 -17.86
CA HIS A 582 10.94 22.64 -16.51
C HIS A 582 12.12 23.17 -15.71
N LYS A 583 13.26 23.43 -16.36
CA LYS A 583 14.42 23.91 -15.63
C LYS A 583 14.15 25.26 -14.93
N PRO A 584 13.82 26.34 -15.68
CA PRO A 584 13.52 27.63 -15.05
C PRO A 584 12.29 27.59 -14.14
N HIS A 585 11.27 26.78 -14.43
CA HIS A 585 10.10 26.63 -13.55
C HIS A 585 10.47 25.97 -12.21
N PHE A 586 11.32 24.93 -12.23
CA PHE A 586 11.80 24.27 -11.02
C PHE A 586 12.68 25.22 -10.19
N GLU A 587 13.61 25.94 -10.83
CA GLU A 587 14.47 26.95 -10.19
C GLU A 587 13.63 28.06 -9.52
N GLU A 588 12.62 28.60 -10.23
CA GLU A 588 11.70 29.60 -9.65
C GLU A 588 10.92 29.02 -8.46
N SER A 589 10.43 27.78 -8.59
CA SER A 589 9.74 27.10 -7.48
C SER A 589 10.64 26.96 -6.26
N CYS A 590 11.90 26.54 -6.44
CA CYS A 590 12.88 26.43 -5.36
C CYS A 590 13.14 27.79 -4.69
N ALA A 591 13.30 28.84 -5.48
CA ALA A 591 13.46 30.20 -4.98
C ALA A 591 12.25 30.67 -4.16
N LEU A 592 11.02 30.32 -4.57
CA LEU A 592 9.80 30.65 -3.83
C LEU A 592 9.66 29.82 -2.54
N ILE A 593 10.07 28.54 -2.55
CA ILE A 593 10.15 27.72 -1.35
C ILE A 593 11.09 28.39 -0.33
N ARG A 594 12.31 28.75 -0.73
CA ARG A 594 13.27 29.44 0.14
C ARG A 594 12.81 30.82 0.60
N ALA A 595 12.04 31.52 -0.24
CA ALA A 595 11.48 32.81 0.13
C ALA A 595 10.32 32.69 1.15
N GLY A 596 9.61 31.56 1.18
CA GLY A 596 8.62 31.25 2.21
C GLY A 596 9.29 30.81 3.52
N ASP A 597 10.34 30.00 3.42
CA ASP A 597 11.15 29.56 4.56
C ASP A 597 12.60 29.32 4.13
N PRO A 598 13.59 30.09 4.64
CA PRO A 598 14.98 29.92 4.21
C PRO A 598 15.62 28.62 4.73
N ASP A 599 15.10 28.05 5.82
CA ASP A 599 15.70 26.91 6.50
C ASP A 599 15.17 25.56 5.97
N VAL A 600 14.12 25.57 5.13
CA VAL A 600 13.56 24.35 4.55
C VAL A 600 14.54 23.72 3.56
N ARG A 601 14.72 22.40 3.65
CA ARG A 601 15.50 21.64 2.66
C ARG A 601 14.66 21.32 1.44
N ILE A 602 15.31 21.33 0.28
CA ILE A 602 14.73 21.04 -1.02
C ILE A 602 15.27 19.71 -1.53
N TYR A 603 14.36 18.83 -1.92
CA TYR A 603 14.67 17.52 -2.50
C TYR A 603 14.63 17.56 -4.04
N GLY A 604 15.58 16.90 -4.68
CA GLY A 604 15.59 16.63 -6.11
C GLY A 604 15.65 15.12 -6.40
N SER A 605 14.64 14.61 -7.11
CA SER A 605 14.66 13.26 -7.70
C SER A 605 15.35 13.34 -9.07
N ILE A 606 16.55 12.79 -9.21
CA ILE A 606 17.41 13.02 -10.37
C ILE A 606 17.64 11.71 -11.12
N HIS A 607 16.95 11.51 -12.23
CA HIS A 607 17.01 10.29 -13.03
C HIS A 607 18.00 10.35 -14.19
N HIS A 608 18.63 11.51 -14.40
CA HIS A 608 19.71 11.71 -15.37
C HIS A 608 20.83 12.50 -14.71
N GLY A 609 22.01 11.90 -14.64
CA GLY A 609 23.15 12.44 -13.90
C GLY A 609 23.61 13.76 -14.48
N THR A 610 23.94 13.78 -15.78
CA THR A 610 24.48 14.98 -16.44
C THR A 610 23.47 16.13 -16.46
N GLU A 611 22.22 15.82 -16.75
CA GLU A 611 21.12 16.78 -16.86
C GLU A 611 20.56 17.23 -15.51
N GLY A 612 20.87 16.48 -14.45
CA GLY A 612 20.51 16.79 -13.08
C GLY A 612 21.53 17.64 -12.32
N LEU A 613 22.82 17.56 -12.69
CA LEU A 613 23.88 18.40 -12.10
C LEU A 613 23.58 19.91 -12.10
N PRO A 614 22.90 20.49 -13.10
CA PRO A 614 22.55 21.91 -13.07
C PRO A 614 21.65 22.34 -11.90
N PHE A 615 20.99 21.41 -11.21
CA PHE A 615 20.12 21.69 -10.06
C PHE A 615 20.86 21.59 -8.71
N LEU A 616 22.18 21.32 -8.70
CA LEU A 616 22.94 21.16 -7.44
C LEU A 616 22.87 22.39 -6.53
N ASP A 617 22.73 23.58 -7.10
CA ASP A 617 22.62 24.83 -6.35
C ASP A 617 21.19 25.07 -5.81
N ASP A 618 20.19 24.35 -6.34
CA ASP A 618 18.77 24.52 -6.00
C ASP A 618 18.27 23.50 -4.95
N VAL A 619 18.97 22.38 -4.78
CA VAL A 619 18.54 21.25 -3.93
C VAL A 619 19.56 20.93 -2.83
N ASP A 620 19.06 20.53 -1.65
CA ASP A 620 19.89 20.07 -0.52
C ASP A 620 19.97 18.54 -0.45
N VAL A 621 18.93 17.86 -0.94
CA VAL A 621 18.84 16.40 -0.95
C VAL A 621 18.78 15.90 -2.37
N PHE A 622 19.87 15.27 -2.81
CA PHE A 622 20.02 14.74 -4.16
C PHE A 622 19.77 13.22 -4.15
N CYS A 623 18.63 12.79 -4.68
CA CYS A 623 18.29 11.37 -4.82
C CYS A 623 18.43 10.96 -6.28
N THR A 624 19.15 9.87 -6.58
CA THR A 624 19.40 9.49 -7.97
C THR A 624 19.53 7.98 -8.17
N ASN A 625 19.05 7.50 -9.32
CA ASN A 625 19.35 6.18 -9.87
C ASN A 625 20.33 6.25 -11.06
N ALA A 626 20.81 7.45 -11.41
CA ALA A 626 21.64 7.72 -12.58
C ALA A 626 23.14 7.50 -12.35
N ILE A 627 23.52 6.78 -11.29
CA ILE A 627 24.92 6.45 -10.99
C ILE A 627 25.60 5.67 -12.15
N HIS A 628 24.80 4.96 -12.94
CA HIS A 628 25.25 4.22 -14.12
C HIS A 628 25.66 5.14 -15.30
N GLU A 629 25.20 6.39 -15.31
CA GLU A 629 25.61 7.39 -16.32
C GLU A 629 26.93 8.07 -15.95
N ASN A 630 27.22 8.16 -14.64
CA ASN A 630 28.43 8.76 -14.11
C ASN A 630 28.78 8.16 -12.73
N GLU A 631 29.76 7.25 -12.70
CA GLU A 631 30.20 6.58 -11.46
C GLU A 631 30.74 7.56 -10.40
N ALA A 632 31.22 8.74 -10.81
CA ALA A 632 31.71 9.79 -9.91
C ALA A 632 30.60 10.72 -9.39
N LEU A 633 29.34 10.53 -9.78
CA LEU A 633 28.23 11.42 -9.42
C LEU A 633 28.09 11.59 -7.91
N GLY A 634 28.25 10.52 -7.14
CA GLY A 634 28.18 10.59 -5.68
C GLY A 634 29.25 11.50 -5.07
N ASP A 635 30.48 11.47 -5.60
CA ASP A 635 31.57 12.36 -5.15
C ASP A 635 31.34 13.80 -5.59
N ILE A 636 30.81 14.01 -6.79
CA ILE A 636 30.48 15.35 -7.31
C ILE A 636 29.41 16.00 -6.42
N VAL A 637 28.33 15.27 -6.11
CA VAL A 637 27.27 15.74 -5.21
C VAL A 637 27.84 16.06 -3.84
N ARG A 638 28.58 15.13 -3.23
CA ARG A 638 29.20 15.34 -1.89
C ARG A 638 30.16 16.54 -1.86
N ALA A 639 30.86 16.82 -2.96
CA ALA A 639 31.78 17.95 -3.04
C ALA A 639 31.05 19.29 -3.23
N ALA A 640 29.85 19.28 -3.84
CA ALA A 640 29.02 20.46 -4.07
C ALA A 640 28.18 20.83 -2.84
N THR A 641 27.71 19.84 -2.09
CA THR A 641 26.94 20.08 -0.87
C THR A 641 27.86 20.64 0.21
N PRO A 642 27.63 21.87 0.72
CA PRO A 642 28.35 22.36 1.88
C PRO A 642 28.13 21.36 3.02
N VAL A 643 29.19 20.86 3.63
CA VAL A 643 29.06 20.05 4.85
C VAL A 643 28.40 20.95 5.88
N ALA A 644 27.11 20.75 6.14
CA ALA A 644 26.42 21.43 7.21
C ALA A 644 27.17 21.11 8.52
N PRO A 645 27.52 22.12 9.33
CA PRO A 645 28.33 21.95 10.53
C PRO A 645 27.68 21.04 11.58
#